data_AF-A0A848XX36-F1
#
_entry.id   AF-A0A848XX36-F1
#
_cell.length_a   1.000
_cell.length_b   1.000
_cell.length_c   1.000
_cell.angle_alpha   90.00
_cell.angle_beta   90.00
_cell.angle_gamma   90.00
#
_symmetry.space_group_name_H-M   'P 1'
#
loop_
_entity.id
_entity.type
_entity.pdbx_description
1 polymer ?
#
loop_
_entity_poly.entity_id
_entity_poly.type
_entity_poly.pdbx_seq_one_letter_code
_entity_poly.pdbx_strand_id
1 'polypeptide(L)'
;MSASIQAKLPDGTVIELESGATALELARAIGPGLAKAAVAAVVDGEVVELSRPLPEESEVRLLTDRDPEALDVLRHSAAHVLATAVREVIPEAGIGFGPAIDGGFYYDFDVPEPFTPEQLEAFEKRMADVAGEGQPFERQVVSKAEAEELFSDDPLKLERLAEFSDDEVISVYRNGPFLDLCRGPHVPNTGSLKHFRLLSAAGAYWRGDEKRQMLQRIYGTAFFKKQDLEDHLHRLEEAKRRDHRVLGKHLDLFSIQEEVGPGLVLWHPNGGRIRHLVEDFLKKTLIEHGYELVFTPHVTQEELYRISGHLEVFQEGLWPVMEDGGDRFRMKPMNCPHHFMIYRAQTHSYRDLPLRYAELGTCYRYERSGTLHGMLRVRSFTQDDAHIFIREDQIEEEYNRLLDLEDYLLKVFGYEYRTALSTRPEKAIGDAAIYDAATERLGSVLKARGLDFEVDEGGGAFYGPKVDILVTDALGREWQGGTFQLDFLMPQRFDLQYVGADNQRHNVVVVHRTLLGSMERFIGGLIEHYGGAFPLWLAPEQVRVLPVSEPSAQAAGALVEELQAAGFRASLDDRDTLGYRIRSGETQKVPYLAIIGEREAEAGTVAVRKRGAEEKQVVMDRSAFVERLAEEVRTRALD
;
A
#
# COMPACT_ATOMS: atom_id res chain seq x y z
N MET A 1 12.12 56.72 -1.18
CA MET A 1 12.25 55.69 -0.13
C MET A 1 12.26 54.37 -0.89
N SER A 2 13.35 53.61 -0.84
CA SER A 2 13.39 52.28 -1.46
C SER A 2 12.37 51.40 -0.73
N ALA A 3 11.50 50.72 -1.46
CA ALA A 3 10.63 49.71 -0.87
C ALA A 3 11.50 48.67 -0.14
N SER A 4 11.16 48.33 1.09
CA SER A 4 11.82 47.30 1.90
C SER A 4 10.94 46.06 1.92
N ILE A 5 11.54 44.88 1.75
CA ILE A 5 10.83 43.61 1.91
C ILE A 5 10.68 43.32 3.41
N GLN A 6 9.47 42.94 3.83
CA GLN A 6 9.18 42.47 5.18
C GLN A 6 8.95 40.95 5.16
N ALA A 7 9.96 40.21 5.63
CA ALA A 7 9.87 38.76 5.78
C ALA A 7 9.52 38.40 7.23
N LYS A 8 8.35 37.79 7.43
CA LYS A 8 7.89 37.33 8.75
C LYS A 8 8.28 35.87 8.96
N LEU A 9 9.01 35.60 10.03
CA LEU A 9 9.48 34.27 10.42
C LEU A 9 8.44 33.53 11.29
N PRO A 10 8.56 32.21 11.46
CA PRO A 10 7.59 31.40 12.22
C PRO A 10 7.47 31.77 13.71
N ASP A 11 8.50 32.39 14.28
CA ASP A 11 8.50 32.89 15.67
C ASP A 11 7.81 34.27 15.81
N GLY A 12 7.30 34.82 14.70
CA GLY A 12 6.68 36.14 14.62
C GLY A 12 7.67 37.29 14.43
N THR A 13 8.98 37.02 14.36
CA THR A 13 9.99 38.03 14.08
C THR A 13 9.87 38.53 12.64
N VAL A 14 9.93 39.83 12.43
CA VAL A 14 9.95 40.44 11.08
C VAL A 14 11.35 40.96 10.78
N ILE A 15 11.90 40.58 9.63
CA ILE A 15 13.20 41.05 9.14
C ILE A 15 12.97 41.93 7.91
N GLU A 16 13.52 43.15 7.96
CA GLU A 16 13.52 44.08 6.83
C GLU A 16 14.75 43.83 5.93
N LEU A 17 14.51 43.69 4.63
CA LEU A 17 15.52 43.48 3.60
C LEU A 17 15.37 44.51 2.47
N GLU A 18 16.41 44.66 1.66
CA GLU A 18 16.35 45.50 0.45
C GLU A 18 15.38 44.92 -0.59
N SER A 19 14.77 45.78 -1.41
CA SER A 19 13.90 45.35 -2.52
C SER A 19 14.61 44.35 -3.44
N GLY A 20 13.93 43.25 -3.77
CA GLY A 20 14.47 42.17 -4.60
C GLY A 20 15.33 41.17 -3.83
N ALA A 21 15.45 41.29 -2.50
CA ALA A 21 16.15 40.33 -1.68
C ALA A 21 15.56 38.92 -1.80
N THR A 22 16.45 37.94 -1.69
CA THR A 22 16.17 36.51 -1.85
C THR A 22 16.07 35.80 -0.50
N ALA A 23 15.50 34.60 -0.50
CA ALA A 23 15.51 33.75 0.70
C ALA A 23 16.94 33.44 1.21
N LEU A 24 17.94 33.38 0.31
CA LEU A 24 19.35 33.26 0.70
C LEU A 24 19.86 34.47 1.49
N GLU A 25 19.47 35.68 1.09
CA GLU A 25 19.86 36.92 1.77
C GLU A 25 19.16 37.04 3.12
N LEU A 26 17.89 36.63 3.22
CA LEU A 26 17.21 36.46 4.51
C LEU A 26 17.98 35.50 5.43
N ALA A 27 18.39 34.33 4.91
CA ALA A 27 19.15 33.36 5.68
C ALA A 27 20.49 33.93 6.17
N ARG A 28 21.17 34.74 5.33
CA ARG A 28 22.42 35.44 5.70
C ARG A 28 22.19 36.51 6.76
N ALA A 29 21.08 37.25 6.70
CA ALA A 29 20.71 38.26 7.68
C ALA A 29 20.46 37.65 9.06
N ILE A 30 19.88 36.45 9.12
CA ILE A 30 19.68 35.69 10.38
C ILE A 30 21.03 35.16 10.90
N GLY A 31 21.83 34.55 10.03
CA GLY A 31 23.19 34.17 10.39
C GLY A 31 23.90 33.27 9.37
N PRO A 32 25.25 33.32 9.33
CA PRO A 32 26.04 32.61 8.33
C PRO A 32 25.92 31.09 8.44
N GLY A 33 25.66 30.55 9.63
CA GLY A 33 25.43 29.11 9.83
C GLY A 33 24.14 28.64 9.17
N LEU A 34 23.05 29.41 9.31
CA LEU A 34 21.76 29.10 8.69
C LEU A 34 21.83 29.26 7.17
N ALA A 35 22.47 30.33 6.68
CA ALA A 35 22.69 30.52 5.24
C ALA A 35 23.44 29.35 4.57
N LYS A 36 24.34 28.70 5.32
CA LYS A 36 25.07 27.51 4.84
C LYS A 36 24.22 26.23 4.90
N ALA A 37 23.34 26.13 5.89
CA ALA A 37 22.49 24.95 6.10
C ALA A 37 21.19 24.98 5.28
N ALA A 38 20.77 26.15 4.82
CA ALA A 38 19.54 26.33 4.06
C ALA A 38 19.61 25.60 2.71
N VAL A 39 18.52 24.92 2.37
CA VAL A 39 18.33 24.19 1.11
C VAL A 39 17.31 24.90 0.22
N ALA A 40 16.20 25.33 0.81
CA ALA A 40 15.05 25.96 0.17
C ALA A 40 14.31 26.85 1.18
N ALA A 41 13.20 27.45 0.79
CA ALA A 41 12.33 28.19 1.70
C ALA A 41 10.86 27.88 1.41
N VAL A 42 10.00 28.01 2.41
CA VAL A 42 8.56 28.13 2.22
C VAL A 42 8.21 29.60 2.27
N VAL A 43 7.56 30.11 1.23
CA VAL A 43 7.10 31.49 1.11
C VAL A 43 5.59 31.46 0.89
N ASP A 44 4.82 31.98 1.83
CA ASP A 44 3.34 31.99 1.80
C ASP A 44 2.72 30.61 1.51
N GLY A 45 3.34 29.56 2.06
CA GLY A 45 2.91 28.17 1.90
C GLY A 45 3.50 27.42 0.70
N GLU A 46 4.21 28.10 -0.23
CA GLU A 46 4.86 27.46 -1.37
C GLU A 46 6.36 27.20 -1.13
N VAL A 47 6.84 26.01 -1.48
CA VAL A 47 8.28 25.70 -1.43
C VAL A 47 9.00 26.32 -2.64
N VAL A 48 10.07 27.08 -2.40
CA VAL A 48 10.83 27.82 -3.42
C VAL A 48 12.35 27.70 -3.21
N GLU A 49 13.12 27.86 -4.29
CA GLU A 49 14.58 27.89 -4.22
C GLU A 49 15.11 29.14 -3.50
N LEU A 50 16.30 29.04 -2.91
CA LEU A 50 16.88 30.14 -2.13
C LEU A 50 17.21 31.40 -2.94
N SER A 51 17.38 31.26 -4.25
CA SER A 51 17.65 32.37 -5.17
C SER A 51 16.40 33.10 -5.63
N ARG A 52 15.19 32.63 -5.28
CA ARG A 52 13.94 33.29 -5.66
C ARG A 52 13.79 34.60 -4.88
N PRO A 53 13.52 35.74 -5.55
CA PRO A 53 13.19 37.00 -4.88
C PRO A 53 11.94 36.84 -4.02
N LEU A 54 11.96 37.42 -2.83
CA LEU A 54 10.82 37.42 -1.92
C LEU A 54 9.79 38.49 -2.33
N PRO A 55 8.49 38.23 -2.13
CA PRO A 55 7.45 39.26 -2.21
C PRO A 55 7.68 40.40 -1.21
N GLU A 56 7.07 41.57 -1.43
CA GLU A 56 7.21 42.74 -0.55
C GLU A 56 6.83 42.44 0.90
N GLU A 57 5.78 41.65 1.11
CA GLU A 57 5.36 41.13 2.41
C GLU A 57 5.10 39.64 2.26
N SER A 58 5.78 38.80 3.05
CA SER A 58 5.59 37.34 2.99
C SER A 58 5.91 36.65 4.32
N GLU A 59 5.26 35.52 4.56
CA GLU A 59 5.62 34.58 5.61
C GLU A 59 6.68 33.61 5.09
N VAL A 60 7.84 33.58 5.74
CA VAL A 60 9.00 32.82 5.24
C VAL A 60 9.51 31.84 6.29
N ARG A 61 9.61 30.56 5.92
CA ARG A 61 10.31 29.53 6.70
C ARG A 61 11.48 28.96 5.89
N LEU A 62 12.70 29.11 6.39
CA LEU A 62 13.88 28.52 5.76
C LEU A 62 13.93 27.01 6.04
N LEU A 63 14.16 26.22 4.99
CA LEU A 63 14.24 24.77 5.05
C LEU A 63 15.70 24.33 5.10
N THR A 64 15.98 23.32 5.92
CA THR A 64 17.31 22.71 6.12
C THR A 64 17.24 21.21 5.87
N ASP A 65 18.36 20.50 6.02
CA ASP A 65 18.43 19.04 5.91
C ASP A 65 17.62 18.26 6.97
N ARG A 66 16.98 18.97 7.91
CA ARG A 66 16.11 18.41 8.96
C ARG A 66 14.63 18.45 8.57
N ASP A 67 14.28 19.24 7.57
CA ASP A 67 12.91 19.44 7.13
C ASP A 67 12.57 18.42 6.03
N PRO A 68 11.48 17.64 6.16
CA PRO A 68 11.09 16.65 5.15
C PRO A 68 10.97 17.23 3.74
N GLU A 69 10.42 18.43 3.61
CA GLU A 69 10.21 19.10 2.32
C GLU A 69 11.53 19.40 1.59
N ALA A 70 12.63 19.59 2.33
CA ALA A 70 13.95 19.79 1.73
C ALA A 70 14.45 18.54 0.99
N LEU A 71 14.02 17.35 1.43
CA LEU A 71 14.41 16.09 0.80
C LEU A 71 13.80 15.93 -0.59
N ASP A 72 12.57 16.40 -0.79
CA ASP A 72 11.92 16.40 -2.09
C ASP A 72 12.62 17.35 -3.06
N VAL A 73 13.07 18.52 -2.59
CA VAL A 73 13.90 19.44 -3.37
C VAL A 73 15.23 18.78 -3.77
N LEU A 74 15.88 18.07 -2.86
CA LEU A 74 17.11 17.32 -3.16
C LEU A 74 16.87 16.25 -4.23
N ARG A 75 15.80 15.46 -4.10
CA ARG A 75 15.45 14.39 -5.03
C ARG A 75 15.08 14.92 -6.41
N HIS A 76 14.36 16.05 -6.47
CA HIS A 76 14.05 16.71 -7.72
C HIS A 76 15.31 17.24 -8.42
N SER A 77 16.24 17.84 -7.67
CA SER A 77 17.56 18.18 -8.20
C SER A 77 18.37 16.95 -8.63
N ALA A 78 18.26 15.82 -7.94
CA ALA A 78 18.92 14.58 -8.32
C ALA A 78 18.41 14.02 -9.65
N ALA A 79 17.10 14.13 -9.92
CA ALA A 79 16.52 13.85 -11.23
C ALA A 79 17.16 14.71 -12.34
N HIS A 80 17.34 16.02 -12.13
CA HIS A 80 18.02 16.88 -13.11
C HIS A 80 19.49 16.49 -13.33
N VAL A 81 20.21 16.14 -12.26
CA VAL A 81 21.60 15.68 -12.38
C VAL A 81 21.66 14.35 -13.15
N LEU A 82 20.69 13.46 -12.97
CA LEU A 82 20.57 12.24 -13.77
C LEU A 82 20.34 12.58 -15.26
N ALA A 83 19.42 13.47 -15.58
CA ALA A 83 19.18 13.88 -16.96
C ALA A 83 20.42 14.50 -17.61
N THR A 84 21.18 15.30 -16.85
CA THR A 84 22.48 15.85 -17.27
C THR A 84 23.46 14.72 -17.60
N ALA A 85 23.63 13.76 -16.67
CA ALA A 85 24.54 12.64 -16.84
C ALA A 85 24.16 11.76 -18.05
N VAL A 86 22.87 11.50 -18.27
CA VAL A 86 22.40 10.73 -19.42
C VAL A 86 22.68 11.49 -20.73
N ARG A 87 22.37 12.80 -20.82
CA ARG A 87 22.63 13.60 -22.03
C ARG A 87 24.11 13.80 -22.33
N GLU A 88 24.98 13.78 -21.35
CA GLU A 88 26.42 13.85 -21.61
C GLU A 88 27.00 12.51 -22.11
N VAL A 89 26.42 11.39 -21.68
CA VAL A 89 26.83 10.05 -22.14
C VAL A 89 26.14 9.67 -23.47
N ILE A 90 24.88 10.08 -23.64
CA ILE A 90 24.01 9.82 -24.80
C ILE A 90 23.36 11.14 -25.23
N PRO A 91 24.04 11.98 -26.03
CA PRO A 91 23.54 13.29 -26.45
C PRO A 91 22.17 13.28 -27.12
N GLU A 92 21.84 12.20 -27.82
CA GLU A 92 20.59 12.01 -28.57
C GLU A 92 19.40 11.56 -27.72
N ALA A 93 19.58 11.24 -26.44
CA ALA A 93 18.49 10.77 -25.58
C ALA A 93 17.43 11.87 -25.38
N GLY A 94 16.19 11.65 -25.81
CA GLY A 94 15.09 12.59 -25.57
C GLY A 94 14.73 12.68 -24.08
N ILE A 95 14.24 13.83 -23.62
CA ILE A 95 14.00 14.11 -22.19
C ILE A 95 12.50 14.21 -21.91
N GLY A 96 12.01 13.29 -21.08
CA GLY A 96 10.64 13.29 -20.60
C GLY A 96 10.47 14.04 -19.28
N PHE A 97 9.88 13.34 -18.30
CA PHE A 97 9.56 13.85 -16.97
C PHE A 97 10.48 13.28 -15.90
N GLY A 98 10.87 14.13 -14.94
CA GLY A 98 11.67 13.72 -13.79
C GLY A 98 11.22 14.27 -12.44
N PRO A 99 10.09 13.80 -11.88
CA PRO A 99 9.63 14.26 -10.58
C PRO A 99 10.40 13.60 -9.42
N ALA A 100 10.41 14.27 -8.28
CA ALA A 100 10.61 13.58 -7.01
C ALA A 100 9.39 12.70 -6.70
N ILE A 101 9.62 11.57 -6.05
CA ILE A 101 8.59 10.64 -5.60
C ILE A 101 8.87 10.25 -4.15
N ASP A 102 7.89 9.63 -3.50
CA ASP A 102 8.17 9.03 -2.20
C ASP A 102 9.31 8.00 -2.31
N GLY A 103 10.24 8.09 -1.36
CA GLY A 103 11.46 7.28 -1.36
C GLY A 103 12.52 7.63 -2.41
N GLY A 104 12.31 8.55 -3.37
CA GLY A 104 13.32 8.83 -4.39
C GLY A 104 12.90 9.78 -5.52
N PHE A 105 13.32 9.46 -6.75
CA PHE A 105 12.97 10.17 -7.97
C PHE A 105 12.99 9.21 -9.16
N TYR A 106 12.42 9.62 -10.28
CA TYR A 106 12.67 8.95 -11.55
C TYR A 106 12.95 9.97 -12.65
N TYR A 107 13.41 9.51 -13.81
CA TYR A 107 13.42 10.30 -15.04
C TYR A 107 13.10 9.43 -16.26
N ASP A 108 12.23 9.92 -17.13
CA ASP A 108 11.86 9.28 -18.39
C ASP A 108 12.72 9.78 -19.55
N PHE A 109 13.21 8.85 -20.37
CA PHE A 109 14.04 9.13 -21.54
C PHE A 109 13.47 8.47 -22.80
N ASP A 110 13.53 9.19 -23.91
CA ASP A 110 13.23 8.64 -25.23
C ASP A 110 14.53 8.16 -25.86
N VAL A 111 14.72 6.84 -25.87
CA VAL A 111 15.93 6.18 -26.37
C VAL A 111 15.55 4.96 -27.21
N PRO A 112 16.33 4.66 -28.27
CA PRO A 112 16.00 3.55 -29.17
C PRO A 112 16.17 2.18 -28.51
N GLU A 113 17.08 2.06 -27.55
CA GLU A 113 17.39 0.81 -26.85
C GLU A 113 17.17 0.95 -25.33
N PRO A 114 16.63 -0.08 -24.65
CA PRO A 114 16.50 -0.09 -23.20
C PRO A 114 17.85 0.04 -22.48
N PHE A 115 17.87 0.74 -21.35
CA PHE A 115 19.08 0.88 -20.56
C PHE A 115 19.53 -0.43 -19.92
N THR A 116 20.84 -0.70 -19.96
CA THR A 116 21.45 -1.86 -19.29
C THR A 116 21.94 -1.51 -17.88
N PRO A 117 22.14 -2.51 -17.00
CA PRO A 117 22.75 -2.28 -15.69
C PRO A 117 24.11 -1.58 -15.75
N GLU A 118 24.94 -1.88 -16.75
CA GLU A 118 26.25 -1.26 -16.94
C GLU A 118 26.12 0.22 -17.34
N GLN A 119 25.08 0.58 -18.10
CA GLN A 119 24.77 1.98 -18.41
C GLN A 119 24.31 2.73 -17.15
N LEU A 120 23.50 2.10 -16.29
CA LEU A 120 23.13 2.69 -15.01
C LEU A 120 24.37 2.98 -14.14
N GLU A 121 25.34 2.07 -14.08
CA GLU A 121 26.61 2.32 -13.38
C GLU A 121 27.40 3.48 -13.99
N ALA A 122 27.43 3.59 -15.33
CA ALA A 122 28.07 4.70 -16.02
C ALA A 122 27.39 6.05 -15.73
N PHE A 123 26.06 6.09 -15.74
CA PHE A 123 25.27 7.28 -15.41
C PHE A 123 25.47 7.68 -13.95
N GLU A 124 25.41 6.74 -13.00
CA GLU A 124 25.64 7.01 -11.58
C GLU A 124 27.04 7.60 -11.34
N LYS A 125 28.06 7.08 -12.02
CA LYS A 125 29.41 7.64 -11.99
C LYS A 125 29.44 9.06 -12.53
N ARG A 126 28.80 9.33 -13.68
CA ARG A 126 28.78 10.67 -14.26
C ARG A 126 27.98 11.67 -13.40
N MET A 127 26.89 11.23 -12.78
CA MET A 127 26.16 12.04 -11.78
C MET A 127 27.08 12.45 -10.63
N ALA A 128 27.97 11.57 -10.17
CA ALA A 128 28.91 11.88 -9.10
C ALA A 128 29.93 12.94 -9.55
N ASP A 129 30.39 12.88 -10.79
CA ASP A 129 31.26 13.90 -11.37
C ASP A 129 30.54 15.27 -11.45
N VAL A 130 29.31 15.31 -11.98
CA VAL A 130 28.48 16.54 -12.07
C VAL A 130 28.18 17.13 -10.68
N ALA A 131 27.95 16.29 -9.68
CA ALA A 131 27.80 16.73 -8.30
C ALA A 131 29.13 17.31 -7.76
N GLY A 132 30.27 16.70 -8.08
CA GLY A 132 31.60 17.20 -7.72
C GLY A 132 31.95 18.55 -8.34
N GLU A 133 31.38 18.86 -9.52
CA GLU A 133 31.56 20.15 -10.21
C GLU A 133 30.83 21.31 -9.51
N GLY A 134 29.79 21.04 -8.71
CA GLY A 134 29.08 22.07 -7.94
C GLY A 134 28.38 23.13 -8.78
N GLN A 135 27.84 22.75 -9.94
CA GLN A 135 27.18 23.65 -10.89
C GLN A 135 25.94 24.31 -10.24
N PRO A 136 25.73 25.63 -10.39
CA PRO A 136 24.52 26.28 -9.90
C PRO A 136 23.29 25.86 -10.71
N PHE A 137 22.13 25.83 -10.06
CA PHE A 137 20.85 25.73 -10.75
C PHE A 137 20.32 27.13 -11.06
N GLU A 138 20.36 27.50 -12.33
CA GLU A 138 19.97 28.84 -12.79
C GLU A 138 18.55 28.81 -13.35
N ARG A 139 17.62 29.47 -12.64
CA ARG A 139 16.23 29.63 -13.06
C ARG A 139 16.10 30.81 -14.01
N GLN A 140 15.40 30.61 -15.12
CA GLN A 140 14.98 31.69 -16.00
C GLN A 140 13.47 31.58 -16.25
N VAL A 141 12.76 32.70 -16.09
CA VAL A 141 11.36 32.83 -16.54
C VAL A 141 11.40 33.22 -18.01
N VAL A 142 10.67 32.50 -18.84
CA VAL A 142 10.63 32.70 -20.29
C VAL A 142 9.18 32.78 -20.74
N SER A 143 8.95 33.47 -21.86
CA SER A 143 7.67 33.39 -22.56
C SER A 143 7.49 32.03 -23.23
N LYS A 144 6.24 31.68 -23.56
CA LYS A 144 5.90 30.46 -24.30
C LYS A 144 6.66 30.35 -25.62
N ALA A 145 6.74 31.45 -26.37
CA ALA A 145 7.47 31.50 -27.64
C ALA A 145 8.98 31.28 -27.47
N GLU A 146 9.59 31.87 -26.45
CA GLU A 146 11.01 31.63 -26.13
C GLU A 146 11.26 30.18 -25.71
N ALA A 147 10.35 29.58 -24.93
CA ALA A 147 10.45 28.18 -24.55
C ALA A 147 10.32 27.24 -25.76
N GLU A 148 9.39 27.51 -26.68
CA GLU A 148 9.21 26.74 -27.92
C GLU A 148 10.46 26.82 -28.83
N GLU A 149 11.14 27.96 -28.87
CA GLU A 149 12.40 28.10 -29.59
C GLU A 149 13.53 27.29 -28.92
N LEU A 150 13.66 27.41 -27.60
CA LEU A 150 14.68 26.72 -26.80
C LEU A 150 14.58 25.19 -26.86
N PHE A 151 13.38 24.65 -26.98
CA PHE A 151 13.11 23.21 -27.04
C PHE A 151 12.59 22.74 -28.40
N SER A 152 12.93 23.46 -29.47
CA SER A 152 12.47 23.16 -30.83
C SER A 152 12.89 21.76 -31.34
N ASP A 153 13.89 21.14 -30.73
CA ASP A 153 14.39 19.80 -31.00
C ASP A 153 13.85 18.73 -30.04
N ASP A 154 12.99 19.08 -29.08
CA ASP A 154 12.40 18.16 -28.11
C ASP A 154 10.86 18.08 -28.26
N PRO A 155 10.34 17.12 -29.05
CA PRO A 155 8.91 16.98 -29.30
C PRO A 155 8.07 16.80 -28.02
N LEU A 156 8.61 16.16 -26.99
CA LEU A 156 7.90 15.91 -25.74
C LEU A 156 7.71 17.21 -24.94
N LYS A 157 8.73 18.08 -24.93
CA LYS A 157 8.64 19.40 -24.29
C LYS A 157 7.72 20.34 -25.07
N LEU A 158 7.75 20.30 -26.41
CA LEU A 158 6.82 21.08 -27.23
C LEU A 158 5.35 20.67 -27.01
N GLU A 159 5.06 19.37 -26.94
CA GLU A 159 3.72 18.88 -26.59
C GLU A 159 3.28 19.40 -25.23
N ARG A 160 4.19 19.37 -24.24
CA ARG A 160 3.91 19.91 -22.90
C ARG A 160 3.64 21.41 -22.94
N LEU A 161 4.45 22.20 -23.64
CA LEU A 161 4.27 23.65 -23.76
C LEU A 161 2.92 24.01 -24.40
N ALA A 162 2.43 23.21 -25.34
CA ALA A 162 1.14 23.43 -25.98
C ALA A 162 -0.04 23.39 -24.99
N GLU A 163 0.09 22.69 -23.87
CA GLU A 163 -0.93 22.58 -22.82
C GLU A 163 -0.96 23.78 -21.87
N PHE A 164 0.10 24.58 -21.81
CA PHE A 164 0.17 25.76 -20.94
C PHE A 164 -0.79 26.82 -21.44
N SER A 165 -1.53 27.44 -20.52
CA SER A 165 -2.33 28.63 -20.81
C SER A 165 -1.42 29.87 -20.94
N ASP A 166 -1.92 30.91 -21.61
CA ASP A 166 -1.12 32.12 -21.90
C ASP A 166 -0.72 32.90 -20.63
N ASP A 167 -1.40 32.66 -19.50
CA ASP A 167 -1.18 33.28 -18.19
C ASP A 167 -0.28 32.46 -17.25
N GLU A 168 0.12 31.25 -17.65
CA GLU A 168 0.96 30.38 -16.83
C GLU A 168 2.45 30.80 -16.87
N VAL A 169 3.10 30.86 -15.70
CA VAL A 169 4.51 31.22 -15.62
C VAL A 169 5.38 30.05 -16.06
N ILE A 170 6.03 30.19 -17.21
CA ILE A 170 6.97 29.18 -17.73
C ILE A 170 8.37 29.48 -17.23
N SER A 171 9.00 28.48 -16.62
CA SER A 171 10.41 28.56 -16.23
C SER A 171 11.23 27.41 -16.80
N VAL A 172 12.50 27.71 -17.01
CA VAL A 172 13.53 26.75 -17.39
C VAL A 172 14.65 26.78 -16.37
N TYR A 173 15.29 25.64 -16.15
CA TYR A 173 16.46 25.53 -15.30
C TYR A 173 17.66 25.04 -16.08
N ARG A 174 18.78 25.74 -15.89
CA ARG A 174 20.07 25.36 -16.43
C ARG A 174 20.98 24.86 -15.31
N ASN A 175 21.65 23.75 -15.54
CA ASN A 175 22.82 23.34 -14.75
C ASN A 175 23.91 22.86 -15.72
N GLY A 176 25.01 23.61 -15.79
CA GLY A 176 26.06 23.37 -16.77
C GLY A 176 25.52 23.42 -18.22
N PRO A 177 25.78 22.39 -19.05
CA PRO A 177 25.32 22.35 -20.44
C PRO A 177 23.83 22.00 -20.58
N PHE A 178 23.20 21.45 -19.53
CA PHE A 178 21.84 20.96 -19.60
C PHE A 178 20.81 22.07 -19.29
N LEU A 179 19.72 22.08 -20.06
CA LEU A 179 18.59 22.99 -19.91
C LEU A 179 17.30 22.17 -19.91
N ASP A 180 16.43 22.39 -18.93
CA ASP A 180 15.17 21.66 -18.81
C ASP A 180 13.98 22.56 -18.52
N LEU A 181 12.82 22.19 -19.08
CA LEU A 181 11.52 22.80 -18.78
C LEU A 181 11.00 22.30 -17.42
N CYS A 182 11.22 23.12 -16.40
CA CYS A 182 10.97 22.76 -15.02
C CYS A 182 10.48 23.95 -14.19
N ARG A 183 9.52 23.70 -13.27
CA ARG A 183 9.01 24.69 -12.34
C ARG A 183 9.94 24.90 -11.13
N GLY A 184 10.75 23.90 -10.80
CA GLY A 184 11.52 23.83 -9.57
C GLY A 184 10.64 23.52 -8.35
N PRO A 185 11.14 23.76 -7.13
CA PRO A 185 12.45 24.37 -6.82
C PRO A 185 13.61 23.37 -6.88
N HIS A 186 14.83 23.90 -6.88
CA HIS A 186 16.07 23.11 -6.82
C HIS A 186 16.95 23.53 -5.63
N VAL A 187 17.80 22.61 -5.19
CA VAL A 187 18.88 22.90 -4.25
C VAL A 187 19.85 23.93 -4.85
N PRO A 188 20.66 24.65 -4.05
CA PRO A 188 21.46 25.77 -4.57
C PRO A 188 22.45 25.42 -5.68
N ASN A 189 23.01 24.20 -5.64
CA ASN A 189 23.94 23.68 -6.65
C ASN A 189 24.02 22.16 -6.58
N THR A 190 24.52 21.54 -7.67
CA THR A 190 24.64 20.08 -7.80
C THR A 190 25.49 19.44 -6.71
N GLY A 191 26.42 20.17 -6.08
CA GLY A 191 27.27 19.69 -4.97
C GLY A 191 26.53 19.42 -3.67
N SER A 192 25.25 19.81 -3.58
CA SER A 192 24.35 19.41 -2.50
C SER A 192 24.01 17.91 -2.57
N LEU A 193 24.09 17.31 -3.77
CA LEU A 193 23.83 15.90 -4.03
C LEU A 193 25.06 15.05 -3.69
N LYS A 194 25.11 14.52 -2.45
CA LYS A 194 26.27 13.74 -1.97
C LYS A 194 26.02 12.25 -1.83
N HIS A 195 24.79 11.86 -1.50
CA HIS A 195 24.42 10.48 -1.23
C HIS A 195 23.20 10.13 -2.07
N PHE A 196 23.43 9.36 -3.12
CA PHE A 196 22.40 8.93 -4.05
C PHE A 196 22.73 7.54 -4.62
N ARG A 197 21.71 6.90 -5.19
CA ARG A 197 21.84 5.59 -5.84
C ARG A 197 20.80 5.46 -6.96
N LEU A 198 21.20 4.98 -8.12
CA LEU A 198 20.29 4.51 -9.16
C LEU A 198 19.85 3.08 -8.83
N LEU A 199 18.56 2.82 -8.93
CA LEU A 199 17.92 1.60 -8.43
C LEU A 199 17.61 0.62 -9.56
N SER A 200 16.96 1.08 -10.62
CA SER A 200 16.50 0.22 -11.73
C SER A 200 16.08 1.05 -12.95
N ALA A 201 16.09 0.42 -14.12
CA ALA A 201 15.43 0.92 -15.32
C ALA A 201 14.13 0.13 -15.60
N ALA A 202 13.11 0.78 -16.13
CA ALA A 202 11.83 0.17 -16.52
C ALA A 202 11.21 0.89 -17.72
N GLY A 203 10.31 0.24 -18.46
CA GLY A 203 9.51 0.91 -19.49
C GLY A 203 8.39 1.75 -18.88
N ALA A 204 8.10 2.91 -19.45
CA ALA A 204 6.97 3.76 -19.07
C ALA A 204 6.29 4.34 -20.32
N TYR A 205 4.96 4.38 -20.34
CA TYR A 205 4.24 5.02 -21.45
C TYR A 205 4.14 6.53 -21.23
N TRP A 206 4.34 7.31 -22.29
CA TRP A 206 4.13 8.76 -22.23
C TRP A 206 2.71 9.08 -21.75
N ARG A 207 2.60 9.96 -20.74
CA ARG A 207 1.34 10.32 -20.05
C ARG A 207 0.58 9.13 -19.44
N GLY A 208 1.22 7.96 -19.30
CA GLY A 208 0.57 6.74 -18.86
C GLY A 208 -0.41 6.14 -19.87
N ASP A 209 -0.37 6.57 -21.13
CA ASP A 209 -1.23 6.08 -22.20
C ASP A 209 -0.51 4.99 -23.03
N GLU A 210 -0.97 3.74 -22.90
CA GLU A 210 -0.41 2.56 -23.58
C GLU A 210 -0.40 2.66 -25.12
N LYS A 211 -1.15 3.60 -25.71
CA LYS A 211 -1.16 3.87 -27.15
C LYS A 211 -0.07 4.83 -27.60
N ARG A 212 0.62 5.49 -26.66
CA ARG A 212 1.70 6.44 -26.93
C ARG A 212 3.06 5.74 -26.92
N GLN A 213 4.11 6.48 -27.29
CA GLN A 213 5.48 5.96 -27.30
C GLN A 213 5.91 5.46 -25.92
N MET A 214 6.68 4.37 -25.92
CA MET A 214 7.27 3.78 -24.73
C MET A 214 8.62 4.45 -24.47
N LEU A 215 8.76 5.06 -23.30
CA LEU A 215 9.98 5.67 -22.79
C LEU A 215 10.72 4.70 -21.86
N GLN A 216 11.99 4.97 -21.61
CA GLN A 216 12.80 4.30 -20.61
C GLN A 216 12.90 5.16 -19.34
N ARG A 217 12.35 4.65 -18.25
CA ARG A 217 12.38 5.28 -16.93
C ARG A 217 13.55 4.76 -16.12
N ILE A 218 14.37 5.65 -15.58
CA ILE A 218 15.38 5.30 -14.57
C ILE A 218 14.88 5.76 -13.20
N TYR A 219 14.86 4.86 -12.23
CA TYR A 219 14.56 5.16 -10.82
C TYR A 219 15.85 5.38 -10.03
N GLY A 220 15.85 6.37 -9.13
CA GLY A 220 16.94 6.64 -8.21
C GLY A 220 16.44 7.15 -6.86
N THR A 221 17.34 7.26 -5.90
CA THR A 221 17.06 7.87 -4.60
C THR A 221 18.23 8.73 -4.15
N ALA A 222 17.95 9.71 -3.28
CA ALA A 222 18.94 10.64 -2.73
C ALA A 222 18.57 11.05 -1.30
N PHE A 223 19.60 11.27 -0.48
CA PHE A 223 19.50 11.69 0.92
C PHE A 223 20.61 12.68 1.30
N PHE A 224 20.34 13.51 2.31
CA PHE A 224 21.35 14.44 2.85
C PHE A 224 22.44 13.73 3.65
N LYS A 225 22.13 12.59 4.28
CA LYS A 225 23.06 11.82 5.11
C LYS A 225 23.29 10.43 4.52
N LYS A 226 24.52 9.94 4.68
CA LYS A 226 24.93 8.61 4.22
C LYS A 226 24.14 7.48 4.90
N GLN A 227 23.93 7.60 6.22
CA GLN A 227 23.21 6.60 7.00
C GLN A 227 21.77 6.42 6.49
N ASP A 228 21.06 7.52 6.20
CA ASP A 228 19.68 7.48 5.71
C ASP A 228 19.57 6.75 4.36
N LEU A 229 20.57 6.93 3.47
CA LEU A 229 20.67 6.18 2.21
C LEU A 229 20.92 4.69 2.47
N GLU A 230 21.87 4.34 3.34
CA GLU A 230 22.18 2.95 3.68
C GLU A 230 20.97 2.24 4.29
N ASP A 231 20.27 2.90 5.23
CA ASP A 231 19.05 2.40 5.87
C ASP A 231 17.91 2.23 4.84
N HIS A 232 17.77 3.16 3.89
CA HIS A 232 16.80 3.05 2.81
C HIS A 232 17.12 1.87 1.87
N LEU A 233 18.37 1.71 1.45
CA LEU A 233 18.79 0.59 0.60
C LEU A 233 18.62 -0.75 1.32
N HIS A 234 18.93 -0.81 2.61
CA HIS A 234 18.68 -2.00 3.44
C HIS A 234 17.18 -2.34 3.49
N ARG A 235 16.30 -1.35 3.69
CA ARG A 235 14.84 -1.55 3.65
C ARG A 235 14.36 -2.06 2.29
N LEU A 236 14.89 -1.54 1.17
CA LEU A 236 14.55 -2.02 -0.17
C LEU A 236 14.98 -3.48 -0.40
N GLU A 237 16.16 -3.86 0.08
CA GLU A 237 16.65 -5.24 -0.04
C GLU A 237 15.82 -6.20 0.81
N GLU A 238 15.50 -5.81 2.05
CA GLU A 238 14.58 -6.57 2.91
C GLU A 238 13.18 -6.68 2.30
N ALA A 239 12.68 -5.63 1.64
CA ALA A 239 11.41 -5.66 0.92
C ALA A 239 11.43 -6.66 -0.25
N LYS A 240 12.51 -6.67 -1.04
CA LYS A 240 12.67 -7.65 -2.13
C LYS A 240 12.69 -9.10 -1.63
N ARG A 241 13.33 -9.34 -0.48
CA ARG A 241 13.38 -10.67 0.15
C ARG A 241 12.04 -11.11 0.72
N ARG A 242 11.25 -10.16 1.22
CA ARG A 242 9.92 -10.39 1.77
C ARG A 242 8.81 -10.40 0.72
N ASP A 243 9.10 -10.05 -0.54
CA ASP A 243 8.12 -10.02 -1.62
C ASP A 243 7.37 -11.35 -1.73
N HIS A 244 6.05 -11.28 -1.61
CA HIS A 244 5.18 -12.45 -1.59
C HIS A 244 5.24 -13.27 -2.89
N ARG A 245 5.66 -12.69 -4.02
CA ARG A 245 5.83 -13.41 -5.29
C ARG A 245 7.10 -14.27 -5.28
N VAL A 246 8.14 -13.78 -4.59
CA VAL A 246 9.39 -14.53 -4.39
C VAL A 246 9.15 -15.63 -3.35
N LEU A 247 8.62 -15.27 -2.19
CA LEU A 247 8.36 -16.22 -1.10
C LEU A 247 7.25 -17.21 -1.45
N GLY A 248 6.20 -16.77 -2.12
CA GLY A 248 5.08 -17.62 -2.54
C GLY A 248 5.53 -18.75 -3.45
N LYS A 249 6.47 -18.50 -4.36
CA LYS A 249 7.10 -19.55 -5.17
C LYS A 249 8.01 -20.46 -4.34
N HIS A 250 8.83 -19.87 -3.47
CA HIS A 250 9.81 -20.60 -2.67
C HIS A 250 9.18 -21.55 -1.63
N LEU A 251 8.04 -21.14 -1.07
CA LEU A 251 7.28 -21.87 -0.05
C LEU A 251 6.08 -22.65 -0.63
N ASP A 252 5.96 -22.69 -1.96
CA ASP A 252 4.88 -23.38 -2.68
C ASP A 252 3.47 -22.97 -2.21
N LEU A 253 3.23 -21.66 -2.09
CA LEU A 253 1.97 -21.11 -1.57
C LEU A 253 0.94 -20.86 -2.68
N PHE A 254 1.37 -20.30 -3.82
CA PHE A 254 0.49 -19.98 -4.93
C PHE A 254 1.29 -19.82 -6.24
N SER A 255 0.56 -19.77 -7.36
CA SER A 255 1.09 -19.35 -8.65
C SER A 255 0.09 -18.50 -9.43
N ILE A 256 0.58 -17.78 -10.44
CA ILE A 256 -0.22 -17.14 -11.48
C ILE A 256 0.35 -17.65 -12.79
N GLN A 257 -0.45 -18.42 -13.53
CA GLN A 257 -0.03 -19.06 -14.78
C GLN A 257 -0.56 -18.28 -15.97
N GLU A 258 0.23 -18.20 -17.04
CA GLU A 258 -0.14 -17.46 -18.25
C GLU A 258 -1.41 -18.02 -18.89
N GLU A 259 -1.56 -19.35 -18.92
CA GLU A 259 -2.71 -20.05 -19.50
C GLU A 259 -4.01 -19.80 -18.73
N VAL A 260 -3.93 -19.52 -17.44
CA VAL A 260 -5.10 -19.16 -16.62
C VAL A 260 -5.42 -17.67 -16.80
N GLY A 261 -4.39 -16.84 -16.88
CA GLY A 261 -4.49 -15.41 -17.12
C GLY A 261 -4.01 -14.55 -15.95
N PRO A 262 -3.61 -13.30 -16.22
CA PRO A 262 -2.99 -12.44 -15.22
C PRO A 262 -4.01 -11.99 -14.16
N GLY A 263 -3.55 -11.93 -12.91
CA GLY A 263 -4.37 -11.51 -11.77
C GLY A 263 -5.38 -12.57 -11.30
N LEU A 264 -5.19 -13.83 -11.70
CA LEU A 264 -6.00 -14.98 -11.28
C LEU A 264 -5.11 -15.96 -10.50
N VAL A 265 -5.21 -15.93 -9.17
CA VAL A 265 -4.33 -16.67 -8.26
C VAL A 265 -4.74 -18.14 -8.18
N LEU A 266 -3.79 -19.04 -8.41
CA LEU A 266 -3.91 -20.47 -8.13
C LEU A 266 -3.32 -20.76 -6.76
N TRP A 267 -4.17 -21.14 -5.80
CA TRP A 267 -3.75 -21.51 -4.46
C TRP A 267 -3.19 -22.94 -4.45
N HIS A 268 -1.95 -23.09 -4.00
CA HIS A 268 -1.31 -24.41 -3.82
C HIS A 268 -1.67 -24.98 -2.44
N PRO A 269 -1.40 -26.26 -2.13
CA PRO A 269 -1.81 -26.86 -0.86
C PRO A 269 -1.38 -26.09 0.40
N ASN A 270 -0.16 -25.53 0.42
CA ASN A 270 0.32 -24.74 1.57
C ASN A 270 -0.41 -23.41 1.69
N GLY A 271 -0.57 -22.66 0.58
CA GLY A 271 -1.30 -21.38 0.60
C GLY A 271 -2.79 -21.56 0.85
N GLY A 272 -3.41 -22.57 0.24
CA GLY A 272 -4.81 -22.92 0.46
C GLY A 272 -5.09 -23.30 1.92
N ARG A 273 -4.12 -23.91 2.60
CA ARG A 273 -4.22 -24.20 4.02
C ARG A 273 -4.15 -22.95 4.90
N ILE A 274 -3.24 -22.03 4.61
CA ILE A 274 -3.18 -20.72 5.30
C ILE A 274 -4.52 -19.99 5.10
N ARG A 275 -5.01 -19.93 3.86
CA ARG A 275 -6.31 -19.36 3.53
C ARG A 275 -7.44 -19.99 4.33
N HIS A 276 -7.50 -21.32 4.38
CA HIS A 276 -8.51 -22.03 5.16
C HIS A 276 -8.47 -21.65 6.65
N LEU A 277 -7.28 -21.58 7.25
CA LEU A 277 -7.12 -21.22 8.67
C LEU A 277 -7.59 -19.79 8.97
N VAL A 278 -7.24 -18.84 8.10
CA VAL A 278 -7.70 -17.44 8.20
C VAL A 278 -9.22 -17.36 8.05
N GLU A 279 -9.78 -17.99 7.01
CA GLU A 279 -11.21 -17.97 6.75
C GLU A 279 -12.02 -18.65 7.87
N ASP A 280 -11.54 -19.77 8.41
CA ASP A 280 -12.21 -20.49 9.50
C ASP A 280 -12.21 -19.69 10.80
N PHE A 281 -11.05 -19.12 11.17
CA PHE A 281 -10.94 -18.23 12.31
C PHE A 281 -11.88 -17.03 12.19
N LEU A 282 -11.89 -16.39 11.02
CA LEU A 282 -12.75 -15.25 10.75
C LEU A 282 -14.22 -15.64 10.83
N LYS A 283 -14.67 -16.69 10.12
CA LYS A 283 -16.07 -17.14 10.14
C LYS A 283 -16.55 -17.45 11.56
N LYS A 284 -15.75 -18.17 12.35
CA LYS A 284 -16.06 -18.45 13.75
C LYS A 284 -16.21 -17.17 14.57
N THR A 285 -15.27 -16.24 14.41
CA THR A 285 -15.30 -14.93 15.10
C THR A 285 -16.56 -14.15 14.71
N LEU A 286 -16.92 -14.12 13.42
CA LEU A 286 -18.12 -13.43 12.95
C LEU A 286 -19.40 -14.02 13.55
N ILE A 287 -19.53 -15.35 13.59
CA ILE A 287 -20.69 -16.03 14.20
C ILE A 287 -20.78 -15.69 15.70
N GLU A 288 -19.65 -15.72 16.42
CA GLU A 288 -19.59 -15.33 17.84
C GLU A 288 -20.00 -13.87 18.07
N HIS A 289 -19.81 -13.02 17.07
CA HIS A 289 -20.26 -11.62 17.08
C HIS A 289 -21.67 -11.45 16.48
N GLY A 290 -22.44 -12.50 16.26
CA GLY A 290 -23.84 -12.40 15.81
C GLY A 290 -23.99 -11.95 14.35
N TYR A 291 -23.05 -12.33 13.49
CA TYR A 291 -23.24 -12.30 12.04
C TYR A 291 -23.90 -13.58 11.56
N GLU A 292 -24.80 -13.43 10.59
CA GLU A 292 -25.42 -14.52 9.84
C GLU A 292 -24.68 -14.71 8.52
N LEU A 293 -24.24 -15.94 8.25
CA LEU A 293 -23.53 -16.25 7.02
C LEU A 293 -24.51 -16.44 5.86
N VAL A 294 -24.27 -15.71 4.76
CA VAL A 294 -25.04 -15.81 3.51
C VAL A 294 -24.13 -16.19 2.35
N PHE A 295 -24.72 -16.68 1.26
CA PHE A 295 -24.00 -17.06 0.04
C PHE A 295 -24.76 -16.55 -1.18
N THR A 296 -24.06 -15.88 -2.09
CA THR A 296 -24.67 -15.22 -3.24
C THR A 296 -24.01 -15.60 -4.57
N PRO A 297 -24.76 -15.58 -5.69
CA PRO A 297 -24.22 -15.95 -7.01
C PRO A 297 -23.03 -15.09 -7.46
N HIS A 298 -22.24 -15.62 -8.39
CA HIS A 298 -21.12 -14.92 -9.04
C HIS A 298 -21.53 -14.16 -10.30
N VAL A 299 -22.64 -14.57 -10.92
CA VAL A 299 -23.21 -13.98 -12.14
C VAL A 299 -24.62 -13.53 -11.83
N THR A 300 -25.00 -12.34 -12.28
CA THR A 300 -26.32 -11.76 -12.05
C THR A 300 -26.76 -10.89 -13.22
N GLN A 301 -28.04 -10.52 -13.25
CA GLN A 301 -28.57 -9.59 -14.25
C GLN A 301 -27.94 -8.21 -14.09
N GLU A 302 -27.55 -7.60 -15.20
CA GLU A 302 -26.97 -6.25 -15.23
C GLU A 302 -27.88 -5.20 -14.57
N GLU A 303 -29.20 -5.43 -14.61
CA GLU A 303 -30.22 -4.64 -13.95
C GLU A 303 -29.90 -4.31 -12.50
N LEU A 304 -29.40 -5.29 -11.76
CA LEU A 304 -29.09 -5.14 -10.34
C LEU A 304 -28.00 -4.08 -10.10
N TYR A 305 -27.05 -3.96 -11.03
CA TYR A 305 -25.98 -2.95 -10.98
C TYR A 305 -26.44 -1.57 -11.42
N ARG A 306 -27.47 -1.50 -12.28
CA ARG A 306 -28.12 -0.24 -12.61
C ARG A 306 -28.96 0.29 -11.44
N ILE A 307 -29.70 -0.58 -10.75
CA ILE A 307 -30.45 -0.21 -9.54
C ILE A 307 -29.50 0.35 -8.49
N SER A 308 -28.36 -0.30 -8.26
CA SER A 308 -27.36 0.16 -7.28
C SER A 308 -26.52 1.36 -7.74
N GLY A 309 -26.41 1.66 -9.04
CA GLY A 309 -25.55 2.74 -9.53
C GLY A 309 -24.12 2.31 -9.87
N HIS A 310 -23.78 1.04 -9.66
CA HIS A 310 -22.46 0.51 -10.01
C HIS A 310 -22.23 0.52 -11.52
N LEU A 311 -23.29 0.37 -12.32
CA LEU A 311 -23.16 0.37 -13.78
C LEU A 311 -22.68 1.74 -14.30
N GLU A 312 -23.13 2.83 -13.68
CA GLU A 312 -22.80 4.19 -14.07
C GLU A 312 -21.44 4.65 -13.51
N VAL A 313 -21.17 4.33 -12.24
CA VAL A 313 -19.96 4.84 -11.54
C VAL A 313 -18.74 3.95 -11.73
N PHE A 314 -18.94 2.63 -11.91
CA PHE A 314 -17.88 1.63 -11.93
C PHE A 314 -17.77 0.88 -13.27
N GLN A 315 -18.34 1.42 -14.36
CA GLN A 315 -18.43 0.75 -15.66
C GLN A 315 -17.09 0.18 -16.16
N GLU A 316 -16.01 0.95 -16.06
CA GLU A 316 -14.67 0.55 -16.53
C GLU A 316 -14.09 -0.64 -15.75
N GLY A 317 -14.53 -0.83 -14.51
CA GLY A 317 -14.10 -1.92 -13.64
C GLY A 317 -14.96 -3.18 -13.77
N LEU A 318 -16.01 -3.17 -14.61
CA LEU A 318 -16.88 -4.33 -14.81
C LEU A 318 -16.35 -5.22 -15.94
N TRP A 319 -16.44 -6.53 -15.73
CA TRP A 319 -16.25 -7.49 -16.83
C TRP A 319 -17.30 -7.27 -17.93
N PRO A 320 -16.97 -7.56 -19.20
CA PRO A 320 -17.90 -7.45 -20.32
C PRO A 320 -19.21 -8.18 -20.07
N VAL A 321 -20.29 -7.66 -20.68
CA VAL A 321 -21.61 -8.25 -20.59
C VAL A 321 -21.64 -9.62 -21.29
N MET A 322 -22.33 -10.58 -20.67
CA MET A 322 -22.67 -11.87 -21.26
C MET A 322 -24.15 -11.83 -21.66
N GLU A 323 -24.45 -12.11 -22.93
CA GLU A 323 -25.82 -12.07 -23.45
C GLU A 323 -26.36 -13.49 -23.67
N ASP A 324 -27.57 -13.76 -23.17
CA ASP A 324 -28.29 -15.01 -23.41
C ASP A 324 -29.79 -14.70 -23.61
N GLY A 325 -30.35 -15.09 -24.75
CA GLY A 325 -31.78 -14.91 -25.03
C GLY A 325 -32.32 -13.47 -24.97
N GLY A 326 -31.45 -12.45 -25.01
CA GLY A 326 -31.80 -11.04 -24.81
C GLY A 326 -31.60 -10.53 -23.38
N ASP A 327 -31.34 -11.43 -22.42
CA ASP A 327 -30.94 -11.07 -21.07
C ASP A 327 -29.45 -10.73 -21.01
N ARG A 328 -29.11 -9.76 -20.17
CA ARG A 328 -27.75 -9.23 -20.01
C ARG A 328 -27.25 -9.57 -18.61
N PHE A 329 -26.18 -10.37 -18.55
CA PHE A 329 -25.56 -10.82 -17.32
C PHE A 329 -24.15 -10.24 -17.14
N ARG A 330 -23.73 -10.08 -15.89
CA ARG A 330 -22.38 -9.65 -15.53
C ARG A 330 -21.83 -10.47 -14.38
N MET A 331 -20.50 -10.62 -14.38
CA MET A 331 -19.76 -11.08 -13.20
C MET A 331 -19.88 -10.05 -12.08
N LYS A 332 -20.00 -10.54 -10.84
CA LYS A 332 -20.23 -9.71 -9.66
C LYS A 332 -19.01 -8.89 -9.25
N PRO A 333 -19.05 -7.55 -9.25
CA PRO A 333 -17.94 -6.70 -8.80
C PRO A 333 -17.93 -6.46 -7.28
N MET A 334 -19.09 -6.62 -6.62
CA MET A 334 -19.34 -6.34 -5.19
C MET A 334 -20.51 -7.19 -4.68
N ASN A 335 -20.54 -7.54 -3.39
CA ASN A 335 -21.62 -8.37 -2.83
C ASN A 335 -22.88 -7.57 -2.44
N CYS A 336 -22.75 -6.26 -2.16
CA CYS A 336 -23.82 -5.43 -1.58
C CYS A 336 -25.21 -5.60 -2.22
N PRO A 337 -25.37 -5.59 -3.57
CA PRO A 337 -26.70 -5.63 -4.15
C PRO A 337 -27.40 -6.97 -3.90
N HIS A 338 -26.63 -8.04 -3.72
CA HIS A 338 -27.18 -9.37 -3.44
C HIS A 338 -27.65 -9.49 -1.99
N HIS A 339 -26.89 -8.95 -1.04
CA HIS A 339 -27.28 -8.93 0.38
C HIS A 339 -28.55 -8.09 0.57
N PHE A 340 -28.71 -7.02 -0.20
CA PHE A 340 -29.94 -6.22 -0.22
C PHE A 340 -31.15 -7.02 -0.71
N MET A 341 -30.99 -7.89 -1.71
CA MET A 341 -32.06 -8.77 -2.16
C MET A 341 -32.41 -9.83 -1.11
N ILE A 342 -31.44 -10.32 -0.33
CA ILE A 342 -31.71 -11.21 0.80
C ILE A 342 -32.50 -10.49 1.89
N TYR A 343 -32.08 -9.27 2.27
CA TYR A 343 -32.81 -8.46 3.24
C TYR A 343 -34.25 -8.22 2.78
N ARG A 344 -34.44 -7.79 1.52
CA ARG A 344 -35.75 -7.47 0.94
C ARG A 344 -36.68 -8.68 0.80
N ALA A 345 -36.16 -9.91 0.88
CA ALA A 345 -36.97 -11.12 0.77
C ALA A 345 -37.96 -11.30 1.93
N GLN A 346 -37.75 -10.60 3.05
CA GLN A 346 -38.59 -10.69 4.25
C GLN A 346 -38.99 -9.30 4.76
N THR A 347 -40.07 -9.26 5.56
CA THR A 347 -40.46 -8.05 6.30
C THR A 347 -39.75 -8.05 7.65
N HIS A 348 -39.12 -6.92 8.01
CA HIS A 348 -38.37 -6.75 9.24
C HIS A 348 -39.06 -5.76 10.18
N SER A 349 -39.00 -6.04 11.48
CA SER A 349 -39.39 -5.16 12.57
C SER A 349 -38.17 -4.40 13.10
N TYR A 350 -38.38 -3.24 13.72
CA TYR A 350 -37.32 -2.49 14.41
C TYR A 350 -36.57 -3.32 15.47
N ARG A 351 -37.21 -4.40 15.97
CA ARG A 351 -36.66 -5.36 16.94
C ARG A 351 -35.71 -6.38 16.34
N ASP A 352 -35.77 -6.58 15.03
CA ASP A 352 -34.89 -7.50 14.31
C ASP A 352 -33.54 -6.83 14.00
N LEU A 353 -33.45 -5.51 14.18
CA LEU A 353 -32.23 -4.71 13.94
C LEU A 353 -31.45 -4.50 15.24
N PRO A 354 -30.12 -4.68 15.24
CA PRO A 354 -29.24 -4.77 14.06
C PRO A 354 -29.16 -6.18 13.45
N LEU A 355 -29.27 -6.25 12.13
CA LEU A 355 -29.14 -7.50 11.35
C LEU A 355 -27.84 -7.48 10.55
N ARG A 356 -27.02 -8.53 10.61
CA ARG A 356 -25.66 -8.53 10.07
C ARG A 356 -25.42 -9.70 9.14
N TYR A 357 -25.45 -9.47 7.83
CA TYR A 357 -25.11 -10.50 6.85
C TYR A 357 -23.62 -10.46 6.52
N ALA A 358 -22.96 -11.60 6.55
CA ALA A 358 -21.56 -11.74 6.16
C ALA A 358 -21.38 -12.84 5.12
N GLU A 359 -20.44 -12.64 4.20
CA GLU A 359 -20.09 -13.59 3.16
C GLU A 359 -18.60 -13.51 2.86
N LEU A 360 -17.92 -14.65 2.74
CA LEU A 360 -16.62 -14.70 2.05
C LEU A 360 -16.87 -14.70 0.54
N GLY A 361 -17.27 -13.54 0.02
CA GLY A 361 -17.87 -13.39 -1.30
C GLY A 361 -16.83 -13.12 -2.37
N THR A 362 -16.74 -14.02 -3.36
CA THR A 362 -15.86 -13.79 -4.52
C THR A 362 -16.44 -12.74 -5.45
N CYS A 363 -15.61 -11.74 -5.74
CA CYS A 363 -15.90 -10.63 -6.64
C CYS A 363 -14.86 -10.56 -7.76
N TYR A 364 -15.25 -9.91 -8.85
CA TYR A 364 -14.48 -9.81 -10.08
C TYR A 364 -14.40 -8.36 -10.56
N ARG A 365 -13.18 -7.86 -10.73
CA ARG A 365 -12.93 -6.51 -11.26
C ARG A 365 -12.07 -6.60 -12.51
N TYR A 366 -12.42 -5.83 -13.51
CA TYR A 366 -11.70 -5.72 -14.77
C TYR A 366 -10.49 -4.79 -14.63
N GLU A 367 -9.57 -5.17 -13.74
CA GLU A 367 -8.34 -4.41 -13.50
C GLU A 367 -7.44 -4.42 -14.74
N ARG A 368 -6.89 -3.25 -15.09
CA ARG A 368 -5.96 -3.11 -16.21
C ARG A 368 -4.71 -3.96 -15.97
N SER A 369 -4.25 -4.68 -17.00
CA SER A 369 -3.15 -5.66 -16.86
C SER A 369 -1.89 -5.06 -16.23
N GLY A 370 -1.51 -3.83 -16.61
CA GLY A 370 -0.33 -3.14 -16.06
C GLY A 370 -0.43 -2.73 -14.58
N THR A 371 -1.62 -2.85 -13.97
CA THR A 371 -1.84 -2.50 -12.56
C THR A 371 -1.83 -3.72 -11.63
N LEU A 372 -1.83 -4.93 -12.19
CA LEU A 372 -1.86 -6.17 -11.42
C LEU A 372 -0.55 -6.36 -10.67
N HIS A 373 -0.64 -6.85 -9.44
CA HIS A 373 0.53 -7.04 -8.58
C HIS A 373 0.36 -8.25 -7.69
N GLY A 374 0.86 -9.40 -8.15
CA GLY A 374 0.83 -10.67 -7.41
C GLY A 374 -0.54 -10.95 -6.79
N MET A 375 -0.61 -10.98 -5.46
CA MET A 375 -1.84 -11.15 -4.69
C MET A 375 -2.45 -9.84 -4.17
N LEU A 376 -1.70 -8.73 -4.19
CA LEU A 376 -2.14 -7.45 -3.63
C LEU A 376 -3.15 -6.73 -4.54
N ARG A 377 -3.08 -6.98 -5.86
CA ARG A 377 -4.02 -6.44 -6.85
C ARG A 377 -4.30 -7.48 -7.94
N VAL A 378 -5.51 -8.00 -7.93
CA VAL A 378 -5.98 -9.17 -8.70
C VAL A 378 -7.34 -8.89 -9.35
N ARG A 379 -7.74 -9.72 -10.31
CA ARG A 379 -9.04 -9.60 -11.01
C ARG A 379 -10.15 -10.42 -10.39
N SER A 380 -9.80 -11.48 -9.67
CA SER A 380 -10.72 -12.34 -8.93
C SER A 380 -10.23 -12.40 -7.49
N PHE A 381 -11.09 -12.05 -6.54
CA PHE A 381 -10.73 -12.01 -5.14
C PHE A 381 -11.92 -12.33 -4.25
N THR A 382 -11.66 -12.83 -3.06
CA THR A 382 -12.68 -13.18 -2.06
C THR A 382 -12.62 -12.22 -0.91
N GLN A 383 -13.65 -11.41 -0.69
CA GLN A 383 -13.68 -10.45 0.43
C GLN A 383 -14.45 -11.00 1.62
N ASP A 384 -14.06 -10.61 2.83
CA ASP A 384 -14.84 -10.83 4.05
C ASP A 384 -16.00 -9.84 4.21
N ASP A 385 -16.73 -9.65 3.13
CA ASP A 385 -17.71 -8.60 2.97
C ASP A 385 -18.94 -8.84 3.86
N ALA A 386 -19.45 -7.76 4.44
CA ALA A 386 -20.65 -7.81 5.25
C ALA A 386 -21.46 -6.52 5.15
N HIS A 387 -22.77 -6.69 5.26
CA HIS A 387 -23.77 -5.63 5.20
C HIS A 387 -24.63 -5.68 6.44
N ILE A 388 -24.54 -4.61 7.22
CA ILE A 388 -25.17 -4.50 8.54
C ILE A 388 -26.32 -3.51 8.42
N PHE A 389 -27.53 -4.01 8.58
CA PHE A 389 -28.77 -3.24 8.51
C PHE A 389 -29.12 -2.76 9.91
N ILE A 390 -29.17 -1.45 10.07
CA ILE A 390 -29.37 -0.81 11.37
C ILE A 390 -30.38 0.31 11.26
N ARG A 391 -30.90 0.73 12.42
CA ARG A 391 -31.59 2.00 12.54
C ARG A 391 -30.58 3.13 12.71
N GLU A 392 -31.02 4.33 12.40
CA GLU A 392 -30.16 5.51 12.47
C GLU A 392 -29.63 5.80 13.90
N ASP A 393 -30.41 5.46 14.93
CA ASP A 393 -30.02 5.59 16.34
C ASP A 393 -28.95 4.58 16.79
N GLN A 394 -28.64 3.57 15.97
CA GLN A 394 -27.70 2.49 16.30
C GLN A 394 -26.30 2.69 15.70
N ILE A 395 -26.08 3.77 14.93
CA ILE A 395 -24.82 4.01 14.20
C ILE A 395 -23.62 4.03 15.14
N GLU A 396 -23.68 4.79 16.23
CA GLU A 396 -22.56 4.93 17.17
C GLU A 396 -22.21 3.60 17.85
N GLU A 397 -23.21 2.82 18.28
CA GLU A 397 -22.99 1.53 18.92
C GLU A 397 -22.35 0.53 17.94
N GLU A 398 -22.85 0.47 16.70
CA GLU A 398 -22.33 -0.47 15.70
C GLU A 398 -20.90 -0.13 15.29
N TYR A 399 -20.57 1.14 15.09
CA TYR A 399 -19.21 1.56 14.76
C TYR A 399 -18.22 1.28 15.89
N ASN A 400 -18.59 1.51 17.15
CA ASN A 400 -17.75 1.14 18.28
C ASN A 400 -17.46 -0.36 18.31
N ARG A 401 -18.49 -1.19 18.04
CA ARG A 401 -18.36 -2.64 17.98
C ARG A 401 -17.46 -3.10 16.83
N LEU A 402 -17.58 -2.46 15.66
CA LEU A 402 -16.72 -2.74 14.50
C LEU A 402 -15.26 -2.40 14.79
N LEU A 403 -15.00 -1.25 15.43
CA LEU A 403 -13.65 -0.84 15.80
C LEU A 403 -13.02 -1.77 16.86
N ASP A 404 -13.80 -2.26 17.82
CA ASP A 404 -13.34 -3.28 18.78
C ASP A 404 -12.99 -4.62 18.09
N LEU A 405 -13.84 -5.04 17.15
CA LEU A 405 -13.64 -6.28 16.40
C LEU A 405 -12.41 -6.19 15.49
N GLU A 406 -12.21 -5.04 14.83
CA GLU A 406 -11.03 -4.79 13.99
C GLU A 406 -9.74 -4.83 14.81
N ASP A 407 -9.68 -4.10 15.93
CA ASP A 407 -8.53 -4.09 16.83
C ASP A 407 -8.17 -5.50 17.31
N TYR A 408 -9.18 -6.29 17.70
CA TYR A 408 -9.00 -7.69 18.07
C TYR A 408 -8.38 -8.52 16.94
N LEU A 409 -8.93 -8.42 15.73
CA LEU A 409 -8.45 -9.18 14.57
C LEU A 409 -7.02 -8.80 14.20
N LEU A 410 -6.72 -7.51 14.07
CA LEU A 410 -5.39 -7.04 13.67
C LEU A 410 -4.31 -7.43 14.71
N LYS A 411 -4.64 -7.35 16.02
CA LYS A 411 -3.74 -7.83 17.09
C LYS A 411 -3.46 -9.33 17.00
N VAL A 412 -4.47 -10.14 16.68
CA VAL A 412 -4.30 -11.60 16.49
C VAL A 412 -3.34 -11.91 15.32
N PHE A 413 -3.31 -11.06 14.29
CA PHE A 413 -2.42 -11.22 13.15
C PHE A 413 -1.10 -10.46 13.26
N GLY A 414 -0.87 -9.69 14.34
CA GLY A 414 0.37 -8.96 14.57
C GLY A 414 0.50 -7.63 13.81
N TYR A 415 -0.61 -7.07 13.35
CA TYR A 415 -0.60 -5.83 12.58
C TYR A 415 -0.75 -4.59 13.46
N GLU A 416 0.06 -3.57 13.17
CA GLU A 416 -0.18 -2.19 13.58
C GLU A 416 -1.06 -1.49 12.54
N TYR A 417 -1.80 -0.47 12.95
CA TYR A 417 -2.67 0.26 12.03
C TYR A 417 -2.93 1.69 12.48
N ARG A 418 -3.33 2.53 11.52
CA ARG A 418 -3.89 3.86 11.72
C ARG A 418 -5.28 3.95 11.11
N THR A 419 -6.04 4.95 11.55
CA THR A 419 -7.42 5.16 11.11
C THR A 419 -7.53 6.45 10.30
N ALA A 420 -8.31 6.41 9.22
CA ALA A 420 -8.65 7.59 8.43
C ALA A 420 -10.16 7.72 8.28
N LEU A 421 -10.65 8.97 8.28
CA LEU A 421 -12.02 9.32 7.90
C LEU A 421 -12.01 9.85 6.47
N SER A 422 -12.54 9.07 5.55
CA SER A 422 -12.54 9.46 4.14
C SER A 422 -13.83 10.17 3.74
N THR A 423 -13.67 11.35 3.14
CA THR A 423 -14.77 12.30 2.85
C THR A 423 -15.27 12.16 1.40
N ARG A 424 -16.22 13.03 1.02
CA ARG A 424 -16.99 12.91 -0.21
C ARG A 424 -16.14 12.98 -1.50
N PRO A 425 -16.12 11.94 -2.35
CA PRO A 425 -15.43 11.98 -3.65
C PRO A 425 -16.19 12.82 -4.67
N GLU A 426 -15.50 13.25 -5.73
CA GLU A 426 -16.11 13.96 -6.88
C GLU A 426 -17.23 13.16 -7.55
N LYS A 427 -17.07 11.83 -7.62
CA LYS A 427 -18.04 10.91 -8.23
C LYS A 427 -19.15 10.44 -7.27
N ALA A 428 -19.29 11.08 -6.11
CA ALA A 428 -20.38 10.77 -5.19
C ALA A 428 -21.74 10.99 -5.83
N ILE A 429 -22.70 10.15 -5.48
CA ILE A 429 -24.09 10.23 -5.93
C ILE A 429 -25.01 10.41 -4.71
N GLY A 430 -26.20 10.96 -4.95
CA GLY A 430 -27.14 11.32 -3.89
C GLY A 430 -26.99 12.75 -3.41
N ASP A 431 -27.67 13.08 -2.31
CA ASP A 431 -27.68 14.42 -1.74
C ASP A 431 -26.38 14.69 -0.96
N ALA A 432 -25.71 15.78 -1.34
CA ALA A 432 -24.52 16.31 -0.66
C ALA A 432 -24.74 16.49 0.85
N ALA A 433 -25.90 17.02 1.26
CA ALA A 433 -26.19 17.30 2.65
C ALA A 433 -26.31 16.01 3.49
N ILE A 434 -26.84 14.93 2.91
CA ILE A 434 -26.92 13.62 3.58
C ILE A 434 -25.50 13.05 3.78
N TYR A 435 -24.65 13.17 2.76
CA TYR A 435 -23.28 12.68 2.82
C TYR A 435 -22.44 13.45 3.85
N ASP A 436 -22.55 14.78 3.84
CA ASP A 436 -21.80 15.65 4.76
C ASP A 436 -22.26 15.38 6.21
N ALA A 437 -23.57 15.23 6.45
CA ALA A 437 -24.11 14.84 7.77
C ALA A 437 -23.64 13.43 8.22
N ALA A 438 -23.55 12.48 7.29
CA ALA A 438 -23.00 11.16 7.57
C ALA A 438 -21.51 11.26 7.96
N THR A 439 -20.75 12.13 7.29
CA THR A 439 -19.31 12.35 7.55
C THR A 439 -19.09 12.95 8.93
N GLU A 440 -19.87 13.99 9.28
CA GLU A 440 -19.86 14.61 10.61
C GLU A 440 -20.22 13.61 11.71
N ARG A 441 -21.19 12.72 11.45
CA ARG A 441 -21.59 11.68 12.40
C ARG A 441 -20.46 10.69 12.65
N LEU A 442 -19.81 10.17 11.60
CA LEU A 442 -18.66 9.28 11.76
C LEU A 442 -17.51 9.97 12.51
N GLY A 443 -17.17 11.21 12.13
CA GLY A 443 -16.16 11.98 12.84
C GLY A 443 -16.49 12.21 14.32
N SER A 444 -17.78 12.39 14.66
CA SER A 444 -18.23 12.51 16.05
C SER A 444 -18.08 11.21 16.83
N VAL A 445 -18.41 10.06 16.23
CA VAL A 445 -18.21 8.73 16.84
C VAL A 445 -16.72 8.49 17.14
N LEU A 446 -15.84 8.77 16.18
CA LEU A 446 -14.39 8.62 16.36
C LEU A 446 -13.85 9.54 17.46
N LYS A 447 -14.28 10.80 17.48
CA LYS A 447 -13.90 11.77 18.54
C LYS A 447 -14.42 11.36 19.92
N ALA A 448 -15.67 10.91 20.03
CA ALA A 448 -16.26 10.47 21.29
C ALA A 448 -15.53 9.25 21.88
N ARG A 449 -15.04 8.36 21.01
CA ARG A 449 -14.19 7.23 21.38
C ARG A 449 -12.78 7.64 21.81
N GLY A 450 -12.34 8.85 21.48
CA GLY A 450 -10.97 9.32 21.72
C GLY A 450 -9.94 8.65 20.81
N LEU A 451 -10.36 8.28 19.59
CA LEU A 451 -9.49 7.64 18.61
C LEU A 451 -8.86 8.70 17.70
N ASP A 452 -7.54 8.65 17.52
CA ASP A 452 -6.83 9.52 16.60
C ASP A 452 -7.06 9.07 15.15
N PHE A 453 -7.45 10.01 14.28
CA PHE A 453 -7.67 9.73 12.86
C PHE A 453 -7.25 10.89 11.98
N GLU A 454 -6.82 10.56 10.77
CA GLU A 454 -6.57 11.54 9.71
C GLU A 454 -7.80 11.72 8.82
N VAL A 455 -7.91 12.86 8.15
CA VAL A 455 -8.96 13.10 7.16
C VAL A 455 -8.41 12.81 5.77
N ASP A 456 -9.04 11.89 5.06
CA ASP A 456 -8.70 11.53 3.68
C ASP A 456 -9.70 12.20 2.72
N GLU A 457 -9.34 13.39 2.23
CA GLU A 457 -10.23 14.21 1.42
C GLU A 457 -10.58 13.54 0.09
N GLY A 458 -11.88 13.31 -0.13
CA GLY A 458 -12.37 12.67 -1.35
C GLY A 458 -12.13 11.16 -1.44
N GLY A 459 -11.61 10.51 -0.39
CA GLY A 459 -11.33 9.08 -0.38
C GLY A 459 -12.55 8.18 -0.17
N GLY A 460 -13.71 8.75 0.19
CA GLY A 460 -14.94 8.05 0.53
C GLY A 460 -15.55 7.24 -0.62
N ALA A 461 -16.54 6.39 -0.30
CA ALA A 461 -17.27 5.65 -1.32
C ALA A 461 -18.28 6.55 -2.05
N PHE A 462 -18.69 6.16 -3.25
CA PHE A 462 -19.62 6.94 -4.06
C PHE A 462 -21.01 7.08 -3.42
N TYR A 463 -21.36 6.22 -2.47
CA TYR A 463 -22.65 6.19 -1.77
C TYR A 463 -22.59 6.63 -0.30
N GLY A 464 -21.40 6.86 0.27
CA GLY A 464 -21.26 7.30 1.65
C GLY A 464 -19.82 7.42 2.15
N PRO A 465 -19.59 8.17 3.24
CA PRO A 465 -18.27 8.29 3.86
C PRO A 465 -17.88 6.97 4.53
N LYS A 466 -16.59 6.84 4.87
CA LYS A 466 -16.09 5.62 5.50
C LYS A 466 -14.98 5.88 6.50
N VAL A 467 -14.86 4.95 7.43
CA VAL A 467 -13.68 4.81 8.30
C VAL A 467 -12.79 3.76 7.67
N ASP A 468 -11.59 4.17 7.24
CA ASP A 468 -10.58 3.28 6.67
C ASP A 468 -9.55 2.90 7.72
N ILE A 469 -9.15 1.63 7.68
CA ILE A 469 -8.12 1.06 8.53
C ILE A 469 -6.88 0.79 7.67
N LEU A 470 -5.84 1.59 7.89
CA LEU A 470 -4.59 1.52 7.15
C LEU A 470 -3.61 0.70 7.96
N VAL A 471 -3.29 -0.49 7.48
CA VAL A 471 -2.44 -1.43 8.18
C VAL A 471 -0.98 -1.15 7.82
N THR A 472 -0.07 -1.31 8.77
CA THR A 472 1.38 -1.14 8.55
C THR A 472 2.06 -2.49 8.58
N ASP A 473 2.82 -2.82 7.53
CA ASP A 473 3.59 -4.06 7.47
C ASP A 473 4.95 -3.96 8.21
N ALA A 474 5.66 -5.08 8.31
CA ALA A 474 6.96 -5.14 9.00
C ALA A 474 8.08 -4.33 8.31
N LEU A 475 7.82 -3.74 7.13
CA LEU A 475 8.73 -2.87 6.39
C LEU A 475 8.34 -1.39 6.52
N GLY A 476 7.28 -1.08 7.26
CA GLY A 476 6.73 0.26 7.44
C GLY A 476 5.91 0.75 6.25
N ARG A 477 5.48 -0.13 5.35
CA ARG A 477 4.58 0.22 4.25
C ARG A 477 3.14 0.14 4.71
N GLU A 478 2.33 1.03 4.17
CA GLU A 478 0.91 1.08 4.48
C GLU A 478 0.06 0.59 3.32
N TRP A 479 -1.05 -0.03 3.67
CA TRP A 479 -2.02 -0.56 2.73
C TRP A 479 -3.42 -0.57 3.35
N GLN A 480 -4.43 -0.55 2.50
CA GLN A 480 -5.81 -0.64 2.94
C GLN A 480 -6.12 -2.02 3.53
N GLY A 481 -6.46 -2.06 4.82
CA GLY A 481 -7.05 -3.20 5.51
C GLY A 481 -8.58 -3.09 5.56
N GLY A 482 -9.15 -3.07 6.76
CA GLY A 482 -10.58 -2.90 7.00
C GLY A 482 -11.15 -1.57 6.50
N THR A 483 -12.45 -1.53 6.24
CA THR A 483 -13.17 -0.29 5.87
C THR A 483 -14.63 -0.37 6.29
N PHE A 484 -15.17 0.69 6.90
CA PHE A 484 -16.53 0.77 7.44
C PHE A 484 -17.29 1.95 6.84
N GLN A 485 -18.17 1.67 5.89
CA GLN A 485 -18.80 2.67 5.02
C GLN A 485 -20.26 2.87 5.43
N LEU A 486 -20.65 4.12 5.67
CA LEU A 486 -21.99 4.47 6.14
C LEU A 486 -22.89 4.86 4.97
N ASP A 487 -23.83 3.99 4.62
CA ASP A 487 -24.67 4.13 3.43
C ASP A 487 -26.13 4.43 3.78
N PHE A 488 -26.58 5.61 3.35
CA PHE A 488 -27.98 6.04 3.39
C PHE A 488 -28.67 5.97 2.03
N LEU A 489 -27.90 5.77 0.96
CA LEU A 489 -28.34 5.89 -0.43
C LEU A 489 -28.85 4.57 -0.98
N MET A 490 -28.06 3.49 -0.92
CA MET A 490 -28.51 2.21 -1.50
C MET A 490 -29.78 1.69 -0.84
N PRO A 491 -30.00 1.82 0.49
CA PRO A 491 -31.26 1.44 1.10
C PRO A 491 -32.47 2.09 0.43
N GLN A 492 -32.37 3.35 0.01
CA GLN A 492 -33.43 4.04 -0.71
C GLN A 492 -33.59 3.50 -2.13
N ARG A 493 -32.49 3.28 -2.85
CA ARG A 493 -32.51 2.76 -4.24
C ARG A 493 -33.10 1.35 -4.33
N PHE A 494 -32.97 0.55 -3.27
CA PHE A 494 -33.49 -0.81 -3.17
C PHE A 494 -34.81 -0.94 -2.40
N ASP A 495 -35.36 0.16 -1.88
CA ASP A 495 -36.56 0.19 -1.03
C ASP A 495 -36.42 -0.74 0.21
N LEU A 496 -35.28 -0.65 0.89
CA LEU A 496 -34.97 -1.43 2.09
C LEU A 496 -35.59 -0.78 3.31
N GLN A 497 -36.65 -1.39 3.84
CA GLN A 497 -37.45 -0.84 4.94
C GLN A 497 -37.58 -1.80 6.12
N TYR A 498 -37.93 -1.25 7.27
CA TYR A 498 -38.39 -1.98 8.46
C TYR A 498 -39.65 -1.32 9.04
N VAL A 499 -40.42 -2.08 9.84
CA VAL A 499 -41.58 -1.58 10.58
C VAL A 499 -41.14 -1.02 11.93
N GLY A 500 -41.33 0.29 12.13
CA GLY A 500 -40.97 1.02 13.35
C GLY A 500 -41.87 0.70 14.55
N ALA A 501 -41.46 1.16 15.73
CA ALA A 501 -42.27 1.07 16.95
C ALA A 501 -43.59 1.88 16.85
N ASP A 502 -43.62 2.86 15.95
CA ASP A 502 -44.77 3.66 15.56
C ASP A 502 -45.67 2.96 14.51
N ASN A 503 -45.34 1.72 14.14
CA ASN A 503 -46.02 0.92 13.11
C ASN A 503 -45.98 1.55 11.70
N GLN A 504 -45.04 2.47 11.45
CA GLN A 504 -44.76 3.04 10.13
C GLN A 504 -43.57 2.34 9.48
N ARG A 505 -43.40 2.53 8.16
CA ARG A 505 -42.23 2.03 7.44
C ARG A 505 -41.11 3.06 7.47
N HIS A 506 -39.93 2.61 7.86
CA HIS A 506 -38.72 3.42 7.93
C HIS A 506 -37.64 2.78 7.06
N ASN A 507 -36.78 3.59 6.44
CA ASN A 507 -35.63 3.06 5.72
C ASN A 507 -34.56 2.59 6.71
N VAL A 508 -33.89 1.49 6.39
CA VAL A 508 -32.67 1.09 7.12
C VAL A 508 -31.49 1.97 6.70
N VAL A 509 -30.52 2.07 7.60
CA VAL A 509 -29.16 2.50 7.29
C VAL A 509 -28.31 1.25 7.12
N VAL A 510 -27.40 1.25 6.14
CA VAL A 510 -26.51 0.11 5.90
C VAL A 510 -25.08 0.51 6.25
N VAL A 511 -24.40 -0.34 7.02
CA VAL A 511 -22.95 -0.27 7.16
C VAL A 511 -22.33 -1.37 6.31
N HIS A 512 -21.57 -0.98 5.30
CA HIS A 512 -20.75 -1.89 4.50
C HIS A 512 -19.43 -2.07 5.24
N ARG A 513 -18.99 -3.31 5.42
CA ARG A 513 -17.70 -3.55 6.06
C ARG A 513 -16.91 -4.69 5.48
N THR A 514 -15.60 -4.48 5.42
CA THR A 514 -14.59 -5.54 5.43
C THR A 514 -13.70 -5.34 6.64
N LEU A 515 -13.21 -6.42 7.24
CA LEU A 515 -12.25 -6.37 8.35
C LEU A 515 -10.86 -6.69 7.81
N LEU A 516 -10.71 -7.86 7.16
CA LEU A 516 -9.43 -8.27 6.56
C LEU A 516 -9.27 -7.79 5.12
N GLY A 517 -10.36 -7.43 4.45
CA GLY A 517 -10.36 -7.09 3.02
C GLY A 517 -10.45 -8.34 2.15
N SER A 518 -9.69 -8.40 1.05
CA SER A 518 -9.63 -9.62 0.24
C SER A 518 -8.64 -10.63 0.80
N MET A 519 -8.99 -11.91 0.78
CA MET A 519 -8.13 -13.01 1.21
C MET A 519 -6.80 -13.01 0.45
N GLU A 520 -6.85 -12.71 -0.86
CA GLU A 520 -5.65 -12.59 -1.69
C GLU A 520 -4.72 -11.48 -1.17
N ARG A 521 -5.23 -10.26 -0.96
CA ARG A 521 -4.40 -9.14 -0.48
C ARG A 521 -3.90 -9.37 0.93
N PHE A 522 -4.81 -9.77 1.83
CA PHE A 522 -4.50 -9.98 3.24
C PHE A 522 -3.41 -11.05 3.42
N ILE A 523 -3.56 -12.21 2.78
CA ILE A 523 -2.54 -13.27 2.84
C ILE A 523 -1.28 -12.86 2.09
N GLY A 524 -1.43 -12.12 0.99
CA GLY A 524 -0.34 -11.52 0.23
C GLY A 524 0.63 -10.78 1.14
N GLY A 525 0.17 -9.81 1.92
CA GLY A 525 1.10 -9.14 2.86
C GLY A 525 1.19 -9.77 4.25
N LEU A 526 0.43 -10.82 4.62
CA LEU A 526 0.84 -11.69 5.73
C LEU A 526 2.15 -12.41 5.36
N ILE A 527 2.29 -12.87 4.11
CA ILE A 527 3.55 -13.45 3.62
C ILE A 527 4.68 -12.43 3.78
N GLU A 528 4.46 -11.17 3.40
CA GLU A 528 5.49 -10.13 3.47
C GLU A 528 5.79 -9.72 4.93
N HIS A 529 4.76 -9.50 5.74
CA HIS A 529 4.87 -9.13 7.15
C HIS A 529 5.70 -10.16 7.93
N TYR A 530 5.43 -11.45 7.76
CA TYR A 530 6.20 -12.52 8.41
C TYR A 530 7.47 -12.93 7.65
N GLY A 531 7.75 -12.37 6.47
CA GLY A 531 8.78 -12.87 5.57
C GLY A 531 8.66 -14.38 5.31
N GLY A 532 7.42 -14.88 5.21
CA GLY A 532 7.06 -16.29 5.04
C GLY A 532 7.23 -17.17 6.28
N ALA A 533 7.70 -16.62 7.39
CA ALA A 533 7.91 -17.34 8.65
C ALA A 533 6.67 -17.23 9.54
N PHE A 534 5.56 -17.83 9.09
CA PHE A 534 4.27 -17.72 9.79
C PHE A 534 4.32 -18.20 11.25
N PRO A 535 3.53 -17.60 12.14
CA PRO A 535 3.32 -18.11 13.50
C PRO A 535 2.79 -19.54 13.48
N LEU A 536 3.01 -20.30 14.56
CA LEU A 536 2.66 -21.72 14.62
C LEU A 536 1.21 -21.99 14.24
N TRP A 537 0.26 -21.16 14.69
CA TRP A 537 -1.16 -21.38 14.43
C TRP A 537 -1.54 -21.20 12.96
N LEU A 538 -0.79 -20.41 12.18
CA LEU A 538 -0.99 -20.18 10.74
C LEU A 538 -0.11 -21.05 9.84
N ALA A 539 1.02 -21.56 10.34
CA ALA A 539 2.00 -22.26 9.53
C ALA A 539 1.38 -23.49 8.82
N PRO A 540 1.58 -23.65 7.49
CA PRO A 540 0.99 -24.76 6.74
C PRO A 540 1.54 -26.12 7.19
N GLU A 541 2.79 -26.14 7.62
CA GLU A 541 3.46 -27.22 8.33
C GLU A 541 3.96 -26.66 9.66
N GLN A 542 3.49 -27.23 10.78
CA GLN A 542 3.83 -26.76 12.12
C GLN A 542 5.08 -27.46 12.66
N VAL A 543 5.16 -28.77 12.44
CA VAL A 543 6.23 -29.62 12.94
C VAL A 543 6.71 -30.53 11.82
N ARG A 544 8.02 -30.56 11.57
CA ARG A 544 8.66 -31.58 10.74
C ARG A 544 9.43 -32.55 11.62
N VAL A 545 9.04 -33.81 11.60
CA VAL A 545 9.69 -34.87 12.38
C VAL A 545 10.78 -35.52 11.55
N LEU A 546 11.98 -35.62 12.12
CA LEU A 546 13.22 -36.03 11.44
C LEU A 546 13.86 -37.22 12.18
N PRO A 547 13.78 -38.46 11.65
CA PRO A 547 14.54 -39.58 12.21
C PRO A 547 16.05 -39.43 11.95
N VAL A 548 16.90 -39.75 12.92
CA VAL A 548 18.37 -39.72 12.76
C VAL A 548 18.86 -40.91 11.93
N SER A 549 18.22 -42.07 12.10
CA SER A 549 18.57 -43.35 11.47
C SER A 549 17.32 -44.14 11.07
N GLU A 550 17.47 -45.16 10.22
CA GLU A 550 16.38 -46.06 9.83
C GLU A 550 15.70 -46.74 11.03
N PRO A 551 16.42 -47.22 12.07
CA PRO A 551 15.81 -47.71 13.31
C PRO A 551 14.89 -46.70 14.02
N SER A 552 15.23 -45.40 13.96
CA SER A 552 14.43 -44.34 14.59
C SER A 552 13.21 -43.91 13.76
N ALA A 553 13.08 -44.38 12.52
CA ALA A 553 12.00 -43.98 11.60
C ALA A 553 10.61 -44.39 12.11
N GLN A 554 10.47 -45.58 12.69
CA GLN A 554 9.20 -46.03 13.27
C GLN A 554 8.77 -45.12 14.44
N ALA A 555 9.71 -44.75 15.31
CA ALA A 555 9.44 -43.88 16.45
C ALA A 555 9.10 -42.44 16.02
N ALA A 556 9.72 -41.95 14.94
CA ALA A 556 9.39 -40.68 14.31
C ALA A 556 7.99 -40.69 13.68
N GLY A 557 7.62 -41.76 12.97
CA GLY A 557 6.27 -41.94 12.42
C GLY A 557 5.20 -41.94 13.52
N ALA A 558 5.44 -42.65 14.63
CA ALA A 558 4.53 -42.64 15.78
C ALA A 558 4.34 -41.24 16.39
N LEU A 559 5.38 -40.42 16.46
CA LEU A 559 5.27 -39.04 16.92
C LEU A 559 4.46 -38.17 15.94
N VAL A 560 4.56 -38.40 14.63
CA VAL A 560 3.72 -37.70 13.64
C VAL A 560 2.26 -38.05 13.85
N GLU A 561 1.92 -39.32 14.03
CA GLU A 561 0.56 -39.77 14.32
C GLU A 561 0.02 -39.16 15.62
N GLU A 562 0.84 -39.13 16.67
CA GLU A 562 0.51 -38.49 17.96
C GLU A 562 0.18 -36.99 17.78
N LEU A 563 1.04 -36.25 17.06
CA LEU A 563 0.85 -34.83 16.79
C LEU A 563 -0.40 -34.58 15.93
N GLN A 564 -0.63 -35.39 14.91
CA GLN A 564 -1.80 -35.27 14.03
C GLN A 564 -3.10 -35.59 14.79
N ALA A 565 -3.10 -36.61 15.65
CA ALA A 565 -4.24 -36.92 16.51
C ALA A 565 -4.56 -35.79 17.49
N ALA A 566 -3.56 -35.01 17.91
CA ALA A 566 -3.72 -33.80 18.70
C ALA A 566 -4.12 -32.56 17.88
N GLY A 567 -4.30 -32.69 16.56
CA GLY A 567 -4.74 -31.60 15.67
C GLY A 567 -3.61 -30.78 15.05
N PHE A 568 -2.35 -31.18 15.23
CA PHE A 568 -1.21 -30.49 14.64
C PHE A 568 -0.90 -30.94 13.22
N ARG A 569 -0.40 -30.00 12.44
CA ARG A 569 0.04 -30.20 11.06
C ARG A 569 1.49 -30.67 11.04
N ALA A 570 1.69 -31.92 11.44
CA ALA A 570 2.99 -32.56 11.47
C ALA A 570 3.26 -33.39 10.20
N SER A 571 4.52 -33.40 9.75
CA SER A 571 4.99 -34.24 8.64
C SER A 571 6.22 -35.06 9.04
N LEU A 572 6.43 -36.20 8.37
CA LEU A 572 7.66 -36.97 8.47
C LEU A 572 8.56 -36.61 7.27
N ASP A 573 9.83 -36.33 7.52
CA ASP A 573 10.83 -36.27 6.45
C ASP A 573 11.96 -37.24 6.78
N ASP A 574 12.00 -38.37 6.06
CA ASP A 574 12.97 -39.46 6.18
C ASP A 574 13.91 -39.55 4.97
N ARG A 575 13.83 -38.57 4.05
CA ARG A 575 14.63 -38.52 2.82
C ARG A 575 16.04 -37.98 3.11
N ASP A 576 17.05 -38.48 2.42
CA ASP A 576 18.41 -37.90 2.46
C ASP A 576 19.02 -37.82 3.89
N THR A 577 20.16 -37.16 4.00
CA THR A 577 20.89 -36.92 5.24
C THR A 577 20.11 -36.01 6.20
N LEU A 578 20.30 -36.22 7.51
CA LEU A 578 19.69 -35.38 8.54
C LEU A 578 20.04 -33.89 8.37
N GLY A 579 21.29 -33.59 8.01
CA GLY A 579 21.74 -32.22 7.77
C GLY A 579 21.03 -31.55 6.59
N TYR A 580 20.74 -32.29 5.52
CA TYR A 580 19.94 -31.79 4.41
C TYR A 580 18.50 -31.50 4.86
N ARG A 581 17.86 -32.42 5.59
CA ARG A 581 16.48 -32.27 6.07
C ARG A 581 16.31 -31.10 7.03
N ILE A 582 17.28 -30.87 7.93
CA ILE A 582 17.30 -29.70 8.81
C ILE A 582 17.35 -28.42 7.98
N ARG A 583 18.28 -28.31 7.03
CA ARG A 583 18.37 -27.13 6.15
C ARG A 583 17.09 -26.93 5.34
N SER A 584 16.51 -28.01 4.82
CA SER A 584 15.25 -27.98 4.08
C SER A 584 14.11 -27.43 4.95
N GLY A 585 13.98 -27.90 6.19
CA GLY A 585 12.99 -27.41 7.14
C GLY A 585 13.19 -25.94 7.52
N GLU A 586 14.44 -25.52 7.76
CA GLU A 586 14.81 -24.12 8.03
C GLU A 586 14.49 -23.21 6.82
N THR A 587 14.81 -23.67 5.61
CA THR A 587 14.56 -22.98 4.34
C THR A 587 13.05 -22.84 4.08
N GLN A 588 12.28 -23.89 4.34
CA GLN A 588 10.82 -23.88 4.27
C GLN A 588 10.17 -23.18 5.48
N LYS A 589 10.97 -22.63 6.39
CA LYS A 589 10.54 -21.85 7.56
C LYS A 589 9.54 -22.62 8.44
N VAL A 590 9.71 -23.94 8.59
CA VAL A 590 8.88 -24.75 9.50
C VAL A 590 9.11 -24.27 10.95
N PRO A 591 8.07 -23.97 11.74
CA PRO A 591 8.22 -23.48 13.12
C PRO A 591 9.05 -24.40 14.02
N TYR A 592 8.82 -25.72 13.92
CA TYR A 592 9.53 -26.71 14.73
C TYR A 592 10.09 -27.87 13.89
N LEU A 593 11.36 -28.19 14.13
CA LEU A 593 11.98 -29.43 13.67
C LEU A 593 12.16 -30.36 14.87
N ALA A 594 11.50 -31.52 14.83
CA ALA A 594 11.49 -32.52 15.90
C ALA A 594 12.37 -33.70 15.51
N ILE A 595 13.56 -33.82 16.11
CA ILE A 595 14.54 -34.86 15.78
C ILE A 595 14.40 -36.03 16.75
N ILE A 596 14.35 -37.24 16.20
CA ILE A 596 14.25 -38.50 16.95
C ILE A 596 15.44 -39.38 16.59
N GLY A 597 16.35 -39.59 17.54
CA GLY A 597 17.36 -40.64 17.49
C GLY A 597 16.96 -41.86 18.30
N GLU A 598 17.84 -42.86 18.37
CA GLU A 598 17.61 -44.07 19.16
C GLU A 598 17.44 -43.75 20.66
N ARG A 599 18.28 -42.85 21.21
CA ARG A 599 18.17 -42.41 22.60
C ARG A 599 16.84 -41.72 22.88
N GLU A 600 16.40 -40.83 22.00
CA GLU A 600 15.11 -40.13 22.15
C GLU A 600 13.94 -41.10 22.02
N ALA A 601 14.04 -42.10 21.14
CA ALA A 601 13.04 -43.15 20.98
C ALA A 601 12.91 -44.03 22.24
N GLU A 602 14.04 -44.47 22.82
CA GLU A 602 14.04 -45.29 24.04
C GLU A 602 13.55 -44.51 25.26
N ALA A 603 13.92 -43.23 25.37
CA ALA A 603 13.56 -42.38 26.52
C ALA A 603 12.16 -41.75 26.42
N GLY A 604 11.45 -41.91 25.30
CA GLY A 604 10.15 -41.24 25.09
C GLY A 604 10.25 -39.71 24.97
N THR A 605 11.41 -39.21 24.54
CA THR A 605 11.70 -37.78 24.40
C THR A 605 11.79 -37.36 22.93
N VAL A 606 12.00 -36.07 22.70
CA VAL A 606 12.22 -35.47 21.39
C VAL A 606 13.21 -34.31 21.49
N ALA A 607 14.11 -34.21 20.51
CA ALA A 607 15.02 -33.08 20.37
C ALA A 607 14.39 -32.02 19.46
N VAL A 608 13.98 -30.88 20.02
CA VAL A 608 13.24 -29.85 19.32
C VAL A 608 14.14 -28.69 18.94
N ARG A 609 14.06 -28.26 17.68
CA ARG A 609 14.64 -27.00 17.19
C ARG A 609 13.52 -26.05 16.82
N LYS A 610 13.40 -24.92 17.53
CA LYS A 610 12.45 -23.85 17.20
C LYS A 610 13.10 -22.90 16.19
N ARG A 611 12.37 -22.53 15.15
CA ARG A 611 12.79 -21.54 14.15
C ARG A 611 13.13 -20.22 14.86
N GLY A 612 14.32 -19.67 14.59
CA GLY A 612 14.76 -18.39 15.16
C GLY A 612 15.25 -18.43 16.60
N ALA A 613 15.24 -19.57 17.29
CA ALA A 613 15.77 -19.67 18.65
C ALA A 613 17.31 -19.62 18.69
N GLU A 614 17.86 -18.95 19.70
CA GLU A 614 19.32 -18.92 19.97
C GLU A 614 19.84 -20.32 20.34
N GLU A 615 19.07 -21.05 21.16
CA GLU A 615 19.35 -22.45 21.47
C GLU A 615 19.01 -23.33 20.28
N LYS A 616 20.04 -23.96 19.70
CA LYS A 616 19.88 -24.77 18.49
C LYS A 616 19.00 -26.00 18.71
N GLN A 617 18.90 -26.53 19.92
CA GLN A 617 18.20 -27.79 20.21
C GLN A 617 17.90 -27.97 21.71
N VAL A 618 16.64 -28.23 22.05
CA VAL A 618 16.18 -28.54 23.41
C VAL A 618 15.57 -29.92 23.44
N VAL A 619 16.02 -30.79 24.34
CA VAL A 619 15.43 -32.12 24.55
C VAL A 619 14.31 -32.02 25.58
N MET A 620 13.14 -32.56 25.28
CA MET A 620 12.00 -32.59 26.19
C MET A 620 11.16 -33.85 26.01
N ASP A 621 10.30 -34.15 26.97
CA ASP A 621 9.32 -35.22 26.86
C ASP A 621 8.33 -34.93 25.71
N ARG A 622 7.89 -35.98 25.01
CA ARG A 622 6.93 -35.82 23.89
C ARG A 622 5.63 -35.17 24.33
N SER A 623 5.09 -35.57 25.49
CA SER A 623 3.89 -34.97 26.07
C SER A 623 4.08 -33.47 26.35
N ALA A 624 5.21 -33.09 26.94
CA ALA A 624 5.54 -31.69 27.20
C ALA A 624 5.68 -30.87 25.90
N PHE A 625 6.18 -31.49 24.83
CA PHE A 625 6.24 -30.86 23.51
C PHE A 625 4.84 -30.63 22.94
N VAL A 626 3.95 -31.63 23.00
CA VAL A 626 2.54 -31.51 22.57
C VAL A 626 1.82 -30.41 23.35
N GLU A 627 2.00 -30.35 24.66
CA GLU A 627 1.43 -29.30 25.52
C GLU A 627 1.93 -27.91 25.16
N ARG A 628 3.23 -27.77 24.87
CA ARG A 628 3.82 -26.50 24.43
C ARG A 628 3.19 -26.02 23.12
N LEU A 629 3.06 -26.90 22.13
CA LEU A 629 2.45 -26.56 20.85
C LEU A 629 0.97 -26.17 21.03
N ALA A 630 0.25 -26.90 21.90
CA ALA A 630 -1.16 -26.62 22.18
C ALA A 630 -1.34 -25.23 22.79
N GLU A 631 -0.49 -24.88 23.76
CA GLU A 631 -0.51 -23.56 24.39
C GLU A 631 -0.21 -22.44 23.37
N GLU A 632 0.84 -22.59 22.58
CA GLU A 632 1.24 -21.60 21.57
C GLU A 632 0.16 -21.39 20.49
N VAL A 633 -0.51 -22.45 20.04
CA VAL A 633 -1.67 -22.36 19.13
C VAL A 633 -2.86 -21.70 19.82
N ARG A 634 -3.15 -22.06 21.08
CA ARG A 634 -4.29 -21.54 21.84
C ARG A 634 -4.15 -20.03 22.11
N THR A 635 -2.95 -19.59 22.48
CA THR A 635 -2.65 -18.17 22.69
C THR A 635 -2.42 -17.41 21.40
N ARG A 636 -2.28 -18.12 20.26
CA ARG A 636 -1.93 -17.56 18.94
C ARG A 636 -0.67 -16.70 19.03
N ALA A 637 0.34 -17.21 19.73
CA ALA A 637 1.61 -16.49 19.90
C ALA A 637 2.20 -16.16 18.52
N LEU A 638 2.79 -14.97 18.39
CA LEU A 638 3.35 -14.47 17.14
C LEU A 638 4.84 -14.85 16.95
N ASP A 639 5.51 -15.24 18.05
CA ASP A 639 6.95 -15.55 18.12
C ASP A 639 7.26 -17.03 18.31
#